data_AF-A0A8C5D7C4-F1
#
_entry.id   AF-A0A8C5D7C4-F1
#
_cell.length_a   1.000
_cell.length_b   1.000
_cell.length_c   1.000
_cell.angle_alpha   90.00
_cell.angle_beta   90.00
_cell.angle_gamma   90.00
#
_symmetry.space_group_name_H-M   'P 1'
#
loop_
_entity.id
_entity.type
_entity.pdbx_description
1 polymer ?
#
loop_
_entity_poly.entity_id
_entity_poly.type
_entity_poly.pdbx_seq_one_letter_code
_entity_poly.pdbx_strand_id
1 'polypeptide(L)'
;MADDCPQYRSHLAVKLELQKHTALGNTMAEIESTSHDQYLKDMEDELTCSICLSLFQCPVTISCGHNFCQDCLTSSWKESYDCPQCRAHFPTRPELKKNTVLSTVVEKFRTRSSMTEFGLERKEEEAVKKPIVMCDTCMASEADKTCLTCMASFCLEHVRPHHDNPNYRAHQLREPLADMSERVCPDHHKLMEFFCVQHSRCICSFCLQQVHKGCAFSTPNEQKALKESDLKSKLLSLDSKIEKTEAAIFQVTVEKNKLKESVTSRKKILEAEYQQIREMLDKEEREAMNTVDRKLQSGEDKYNKVTKRFSQNIQEMDNAKRGISDLLSQSATLAFLQDSSVDLPSVVNAECKTPLVNLDTTDVIGAQTFIVVFKNYLCDLLKQPVAKRLTILKPEFNNGIFATEPSQVPEPSQNHVRSSSRARSRGPGPLMYEPFPSPGLIPGPVTFYGQPGVYPGPGPNQFPPGVYRGPAAFAVPRFPGPRGRQPRKPAQGKKEKGETKMKESRSVENLLNVNKRDQSRGRTPEQKPTEDQETLNVPPSITSPVDRHELLQYATVLTLDPKTAHRRVKLSDDLTEASVMDMPANYPDGPARFSVCSQVLASKGFSRGRHYWEVQMSSNNFVGIGLSYKSMDRKGPTSRLGRNDQSWCVEWFTLKLSAWHANSETVLESLSADRIGVLVDCEEGTATFYSIGEKANPFHTFVFPFTQAVYPAFWIFSNTSSIALCKLSG
;
A
#
# COMPACT_ATOMS: atom_id res chain seq x y z
N MET A 1 -49.05 14.72 36.17
CA MET A 1 -48.02 15.76 36.41
C MET A 1 -46.69 15.07 36.65
N ALA A 2 -45.85 14.90 35.63
CA ALA A 2 -44.40 14.55 35.73
C ALA A 2 -43.75 14.39 34.33
N ASP A 3 -44.05 15.25 33.34
CA ASP A 3 -43.68 15.02 31.92
C ASP A 3 -42.99 16.19 31.20
N ASP A 4 -42.66 17.27 31.91
CA ASP A 4 -41.93 18.42 31.36
C ASP A 4 -40.67 18.72 32.17
N CYS A 5 -39.61 17.95 31.90
CA CYS A 5 -38.25 18.25 32.33
C CYS A 5 -37.27 18.06 31.16
N PRO A 6 -36.59 19.13 30.68
CA PRO A 6 -35.70 19.05 29.52
C PRO A 6 -34.58 18.00 29.64
N GLN A 7 -34.11 17.73 30.85
CA GLN A 7 -33.04 16.76 31.10
C GLN A 7 -33.47 15.32 30.76
N TYR A 8 -34.73 14.95 30.95
CA TYR A 8 -35.21 13.59 30.67
C TYR A 8 -35.17 13.25 29.17
N ARG A 9 -35.55 14.18 28.29
CA ARG A 9 -35.50 13.97 26.83
C ARG A 9 -34.07 13.81 26.32
N SER A 10 -33.10 14.55 26.87
CA SER A 10 -31.68 14.40 26.52
C SER A 10 -31.14 13.01 26.91
N HIS A 11 -31.50 12.53 28.10
CA HIS A 11 -31.01 11.25 28.63
C HIS A 11 -31.64 10.04 27.91
N LEU A 12 -32.87 10.20 27.41
CA LEU A 12 -33.56 9.19 26.60
C LEU A 12 -32.97 9.13 25.18
N ALA A 13 -32.69 10.28 24.56
CA ALA A 13 -32.07 10.35 23.24
C ALA A 13 -30.67 9.70 23.22
N VAL A 14 -29.81 10.03 24.18
CA VAL A 14 -28.48 9.41 24.32
C VAL A 14 -28.58 7.90 24.54
N LYS A 15 -29.60 7.42 25.27
CA LYS A 15 -29.81 5.98 25.49
C LYS A 15 -30.26 5.25 24.22
N LEU A 16 -31.13 5.86 23.41
CA LEU A 16 -31.51 5.31 22.09
C LEU A 16 -30.34 5.32 21.11
N GLU A 17 -29.50 6.35 21.09
CA GLU A 17 -28.34 6.40 20.18
C GLU A 17 -27.25 5.40 20.59
N LEU A 18 -27.00 5.20 21.89
CA LEU A 18 -26.17 4.08 22.36
C LEU A 18 -26.74 2.74 21.91
N GLN A 19 -28.04 2.50 22.07
CA GLN A 19 -28.67 1.23 21.65
C GLN A 19 -28.57 1.00 20.13
N LYS A 20 -28.68 2.05 19.29
CA LYS A 20 -28.42 1.94 17.85
C LYS A 20 -26.96 1.61 17.54
N HIS A 21 -26.00 2.28 18.20
CA HIS A 21 -24.58 2.00 18.02
C HIS A 21 -24.20 0.59 18.48
N THR A 22 -24.79 0.08 19.57
CA THR A 22 -24.62 -1.32 19.97
C THR A 22 -25.26 -2.29 18.97
N ALA A 23 -26.46 -2.01 18.44
CA ALA A 23 -27.10 -2.86 17.43
C ALA A 23 -26.32 -2.89 16.09
N LEU A 24 -25.74 -1.76 15.67
CA LEU A 24 -24.88 -1.68 14.49
C LEU A 24 -23.51 -2.35 14.70
N GLY A 25 -22.96 -2.26 15.92
CA GLY A 25 -21.76 -3.00 16.32
C GLY A 25 -21.98 -4.52 16.32
N ASN A 26 -23.08 -4.97 16.92
CA ASN A 26 -23.45 -6.39 16.95
C ASN A 26 -23.69 -6.94 15.54
N THR A 27 -24.43 -6.24 14.68
CA THR A 27 -24.68 -6.73 13.31
C THR A 27 -23.42 -6.77 12.45
N MET A 28 -22.44 -5.87 12.66
CA MET A 28 -21.12 -6.01 12.04
C MET A 28 -20.36 -7.23 12.58
N ALA A 29 -20.35 -7.45 13.91
CA ALA A 29 -19.69 -8.61 14.51
C ALA A 29 -20.33 -9.94 14.08
N GLU A 30 -21.66 -10.00 13.93
CA GLU A 30 -22.42 -11.17 13.45
C GLU A 30 -22.12 -11.47 11.96
N ILE A 31 -21.92 -10.44 11.14
CA ILE A 31 -21.52 -10.60 9.73
C ILE A 31 -20.05 -11.06 9.63
N GLU A 32 -19.15 -10.52 10.45
CA GLU A 32 -17.75 -10.95 10.50
C GLU A 32 -17.58 -12.36 11.08
N SER A 33 -18.36 -12.75 12.10
CA SER A 33 -18.34 -14.12 12.65
C SER A 33 -18.87 -15.12 11.62
N THR A 34 -20.02 -14.84 11.00
CA THR A 34 -20.60 -15.73 9.96
C THR A 34 -19.65 -15.90 8.77
N SER A 35 -18.91 -14.85 8.40
CA SER A 35 -17.86 -14.94 7.37
C SER A 35 -16.60 -15.70 7.82
N HIS A 36 -16.30 -15.73 9.13
CA HIS A 36 -15.18 -16.49 9.67
C HIS A 36 -15.52 -17.99 9.80
N ASP A 37 -16.71 -18.30 10.30
CA ASP A 37 -17.17 -19.67 10.53
C ASP A 37 -17.35 -20.42 9.20
N GLN A 38 -17.88 -19.76 8.17
CA GLN A 38 -17.94 -20.36 6.83
C GLN A 38 -16.53 -20.64 6.28
N TYR A 39 -15.59 -19.70 6.42
CA TYR A 39 -14.20 -19.88 5.96
C TYR A 39 -13.43 -20.96 6.76
N LEU A 40 -13.68 -21.09 8.06
CA LEU A 40 -13.15 -22.20 8.87
C LEU A 40 -13.72 -23.54 8.41
N LYS A 41 -15.02 -23.60 8.08
CA LYS A 41 -15.70 -24.81 7.61
C LYS A 41 -15.25 -25.23 6.21
N ASP A 42 -15.10 -24.29 5.29
CA ASP A 42 -14.54 -24.53 3.95
C ASP A 42 -13.13 -25.15 4.05
N MET A 43 -12.30 -24.66 4.98
CA MET A 43 -10.98 -25.25 5.28
C MET A 43 -11.05 -26.57 6.06
N GLU A 44 -12.09 -26.83 6.85
CA GLU A 44 -12.27 -28.11 7.53
C GLU A 44 -12.54 -29.22 6.51
N ASP A 45 -13.47 -28.98 5.58
CA ASP A 45 -13.81 -29.91 4.50
C ASP A 45 -12.57 -30.28 3.65
N GLU A 46 -11.74 -29.30 3.26
CA GLU A 46 -10.45 -29.52 2.57
C GLU A 46 -9.43 -30.36 3.38
N LEU A 47 -9.56 -30.40 4.71
CA LEU A 47 -8.67 -31.11 5.63
C LEU A 47 -9.27 -32.42 6.17
N THR A 48 -10.44 -32.85 5.68
CA THR A 48 -11.05 -34.15 6.03
C THR A 48 -10.54 -35.32 5.17
N CYS A 49 -10.45 -36.50 5.79
CA CYS A 49 -10.21 -37.75 5.09
C CYS A 49 -11.52 -38.33 4.55
N SER A 50 -11.61 -38.54 3.23
CA SER A 50 -12.81 -39.06 2.54
C SER A 50 -13.21 -40.51 2.88
N ILE A 51 -12.56 -41.15 3.85
CA ILE A 51 -12.87 -42.52 4.31
C ILE A 51 -13.50 -42.50 5.71
N CYS A 52 -12.96 -41.68 6.64
CA CYS A 52 -13.47 -41.56 8.01
C CYS A 52 -14.23 -40.25 8.27
N LEU A 53 -14.34 -39.37 7.26
CA LEU A 53 -15.05 -38.09 7.32
C LEU A 53 -14.64 -37.24 8.53
N SER A 54 -13.33 -37.18 8.80
CA SER A 54 -12.72 -36.50 9.93
C SER A 54 -11.37 -35.91 9.53
N LEU A 55 -10.93 -34.85 10.21
CA LEU A 55 -9.62 -34.21 10.02
C LEU A 55 -8.47 -35.24 10.02
N PHE A 56 -7.58 -35.20 9.01
CA PHE A 56 -6.58 -36.25 8.80
C PHE A 56 -5.76 -36.63 10.05
N GLN A 57 -5.79 -37.91 10.41
CA GLN A 57 -4.89 -38.50 11.41
C GLN A 57 -3.78 -39.29 10.70
N CYS A 58 -2.53 -38.86 10.91
CA CYS A 58 -1.37 -39.32 10.13
C CYS A 58 -1.65 -39.35 8.61
N PRO A 59 -1.85 -38.16 7.98
CA PRO A 59 -2.09 -38.08 6.54
C PRO A 59 -0.96 -38.72 5.74
N VAL A 60 -1.32 -39.50 4.72
CA VAL A 60 -0.42 -40.07 3.72
C VAL A 60 -0.89 -39.69 2.33
N THR A 61 0.05 -39.37 1.45
CA THR A 61 -0.22 -39.01 0.05
C THR A 61 0.23 -40.15 -0.85
N ILE A 62 -0.67 -40.66 -1.69
CA ILE A 62 -0.34 -41.68 -2.69
C ILE A 62 -0.01 -41.04 -4.04
N SER A 63 0.61 -41.79 -4.95
CA SER A 63 1.19 -41.28 -6.21
C SER A 63 0.17 -40.71 -7.21
N CYS A 64 -1.13 -40.91 -7.01
CA CYS A 64 -2.20 -40.20 -7.73
C CYS A 64 -2.60 -38.84 -7.10
N GLY A 65 -1.83 -38.33 -6.13
CA GLY A 65 -2.03 -37.02 -5.49
C GLY A 65 -3.04 -36.98 -4.34
N HIS A 66 -3.84 -38.02 -4.16
CA HIS A 66 -4.90 -38.07 -3.14
C HIS A 66 -4.35 -38.38 -1.73
N ASN A 67 -5.05 -37.85 -0.72
CA ASN A 67 -4.62 -37.86 0.68
C ASN A 67 -5.62 -38.62 1.55
N PHE A 68 -5.12 -39.42 2.49
CA PHE A 68 -5.93 -40.25 3.39
C PHE A 68 -5.25 -40.38 4.76
N CYS A 69 -5.99 -40.72 5.81
CA CYS A 69 -5.37 -41.23 7.04
C CYS A 69 -4.66 -42.56 6.76
N GLN A 70 -3.45 -42.75 7.30
CA GLN A 70 -2.64 -43.96 7.06
C GLN A 70 -3.41 -45.27 7.32
N ASP A 71 -4.15 -45.32 8.43
CA ASP A 71 -4.89 -46.50 8.87
C ASP A 71 -6.16 -46.73 8.03
N CYS A 72 -6.85 -45.66 7.63
CA CYS A 72 -8.02 -45.74 6.77
C CYS A 72 -7.66 -46.28 5.37
N LEU A 73 -6.58 -45.78 4.77
CA LEU A 73 -6.09 -46.28 3.48
C LEU A 73 -5.63 -47.74 3.59
N THR A 74 -4.87 -48.07 4.64
CA THR A 74 -4.43 -49.44 4.93
C THR A 74 -5.61 -50.40 5.12
N SER A 75 -6.72 -49.93 5.72
CA SER A 75 -7.94 -50.72 5.92
C SER A 75 -8.78 -50.91 4.65
N SER A 76 -8.62 -50.02 3.67
CA SER A 76 -9.28 -50.12 2.35
C SER A 76 -8.60 -51.13 1.42
N TRP A 77 -7.28 -51.29 1.54
CA TRP A 77 -6.47 -52.18 0.71
C TRP A 77 -6.52 -53.64 1.19
N LYS A 78 -7.57 -54.35 0.78
CA LYS A 78 -7.76 -55.79 1.06
C LYS A 78 -7.23 -56.70 -0.06
N GLU A 79 -7.83 -56.59 -1.24
CA GLU A 79 -7.54 -57.46 -2.40
C GLU A 79 -6.89 -56.71 -3.57
N SER A 80 -7.07 -55.39 -3.62
CA SER A 80 -6.44 -54.49 -4.61
C SER A 80 -5.85 -53.25 -3.93
N TYR A 81 -4.84 -52.65 -4.55
CA TYR A 81 -4.24 -51.39 -4.13
C TYR A 81 -4.77 -50.24 -4.99
N ASP A 82 -6.08 -50.00 -4.93
CA ASP A 82 -6.73 -48.92 -5.67
C ASP A 82 -6.80 -47.65 -4.81
N CYS A 83 -6.75 -46.47 -5.44
CA CYS A 83 -7.08 -45.22 -4.75
C CYS A 83 -8.60 -45.14 -4.47
N PRO A 84 -9.05 -44.99 -3.20
CA PRO A 84 -10.49 -44.94 -2.90
C PRO A 84 -11.24 -43.77 -3.57
N GLN A 85 -10.55 -42.67 -3.90
CA GLN A 85 -11.16 -41.46 -4.46
C GLN A 85 -11.20 -41.44 -5.99
N CYS A 86 -10.11 -41.84 -6.68
CA CYS A 86 -10.02 -41.80 -8.15
C CYS A 86 -9.90 -43.17 -8.84
N ARG A 87 -9.87 -44.26 -8.08
CA ARG A 87 -9.75 -45.65 -8.57
C ARG A 87 -8.49 -45.94 -9.41
N ALA A 88 -7.47 -45.09 -9.32
CA ALA A 88 -6.14 -45.38 -9.86
C ALA A 88 -5.55 -46.64 -9.19
N HIS A 89 -5.25 -47.65 -9.99
CA HIS A 89 -4.72 -48.94 -9.54
C HIS A 89 -3.20 -48.91 -9.40
N PHE A 90 -2.67 -49.47 -8.31
CA PHE A 90 -1.23 -49.67 -8.11
C PHE A 90 -0.88 -51.17 -8.16
N PRO A 91 0.02 -51.62 -9.06
CA PRO A 91 0.31 -53.06 -9.24
C PRO A 91 1.09 -53.68 -8.06
N THR A 92 1.62 -52.85 -7.15
CA THR A 92 2.34 -53.25 -5.94
C THR A 92 1.99 -52.28 -4.82
N ARG A 93 1.83 -52.76 -3.58
CA ARG A 93 1.49 -51.95 -2.41
C ARG A 93 2.43 -50.73 -2.27
N PRO A 94 1.92 -49.48 -2.38
CA PRO A 94 2.74 -48.29 -2.17
C PRO A 94 3.30 -48.19 -0.74
N GLU A 95 4.54 -47.70 -0.62
CA GLU A 95 5.14 -47.36 0.67
C GLU A 95 4.49 -46.08 1.23
N LEU A 96 3.75 -46.21 2.34
CA LEU A 96 3.04 -45.09 2.95
C LEU A 96 3.97 -44.29 3.88
N LYS A 97 4.20 -43.02 3.55
CA LYS A 97 4.99 -42.07 4.35
C LYS A 97 4.09 -40.92 4.83
N LYS A 98 4.14 -40.60 6.13
CA LYS A 98 3.40 -39.48 6.74
C LYS A 98 3.77 -38.18 6.02
N ASN A 99 2.78 -37.53 5.42
CA ASN A 99 2.93 -36.20 4.82
C ASN A 99 3.08 -35.18 5.98
N THR A 100 4.31 -34.79 6.26
CA THR A 100 4.66 -33.87 7.35
C THR A 100 4.03 -32.50 7.17
N VAL A 101 3.94 -31.99 5.94
CA VAL A 101 3.34 -30.68 5.63
C VAL A 101 1.84 -30.69 5.96
N LEU A 102 1.09 -31.66 5.43
CA LEU A 102 -0.34 -31.78 5.69
C LEU A 102 -0.62 -32.08 7.18
N SER A 103 0.25 -32.82 7.85
CA SER A 103 0.18 -33.02 9.30
C SER A 103 0.30 -31.71 10.07
N THR A 104 1.32 -30.89 9.79
CA THR A 104 1.50 -29.58 10.43
C THR A 104 0.38 -28.58 10.10
N VAL A 105 -0.26 -28.70 8.93
CA VAL A 105 -1.47 -27.90 8.60
C VAL A 105 -2.65 -28.34 9.47
N VAL A 106 -2.94 -29.64 9.56
CA VAL A 106 -4.05 -30.16 10.40
C VAL A 106 -3.80 -29.95 11.88
N GLU A 107 -2.57 -30.10 12.36
CA GLU A 107 -2.16 -29.79 13.74
C GLU A 107 -2.43 -28.30 14.06
N LYS A 108 -2.03 -27.36 13.18
CA LYS A 108 -2.32 -25.92 13.34
C LYS A 108 -3.82 -25.59 13.22
N PHE A 109 -4.56 -26.27 12.35
CA PHE A 109 -6.01 -26.11 12.23
C PHE A 109 -6.69 -26.51 13.54
N ARG A 110 -6.38 -27.70 14.07
CA ARG A 110 -6.90 -28.19 15.37
C ARG A 110 -6.59 -27.23 16.53
N THR A 111 -5.37 -26.69 16.62
CA THR A 111 -5.04 -25.68 17.64
C THR A 111 -5.90 -24.41 17.51
N ARG A 112 -6.22 -23.99 16.29
CA ARG A 112 -6.98 -22.77 16.01
C ARG A 112 -8.49 -22.94 16.19
N SER A 113 -9.07 -24.03 15.72
CA SER A 113 -10.50 -24.34 15.92
C SER A 113 -10.82 -24.67 17.39
N SER A 114 -9.84 -25.15 18.15
CA SER A 114 -9.98 -25.33 19.61
C SER A 114 -9.97 -24.03 20.41
N MET A 115 -9.79 -22.86 19.78
CA MET A 115 -9.85 -21.54 20.46
C MET A 115 -11.24 -20.88 20.39
N THR A 116 -12.17 -21.40 19.55
CA THR A 116 -13.52 -20.83 19.39
C THR A 116 -14.59 -21.46 20.30
N GLU A 117 -14.33 -22.64 20.90
CA GLU A 117 -15.27 -23.32 21.80
C GLU A 117 -14.68 -23.61 23.21
N PHE A 118 -14.21 -22.60 23.95
CA PHE A 118 -14.37 -22.60 25.42
C PHE A 118 -14.22 -21.20 26.05
N GLY A 119 -15.23 -20.35 25.86
CA GLY A 119 -15.34 -19.06 26.53
C GLY A 119 -15.75 -19.17 28.00
N LEU A 120 -14.91 -19.74 28.88
CA LEU A 120 -15.05 -19.61 30.33
C LEU A 120 -13.70 -19.74 31.06
N GLU A 121 -13.62 -19.12 32.23
CA GLU A 121 -12.38 -18.82 32.94
C GLU A 121 -11.51 -20.05 33.27
N ARG A 122 -10.22 -19.97 32.91
CA ARG A 122 -9.16 -20.37 33.83
C ARG A 122 -7.84 -19.67 33.54
N LYS A 123 -7.37 -18.89 34.52
CA LYS A 123 -5.94 -18.68 34.72
C LYS A 123 -5.35 -19.95 35.33
N GLU A 124 -5.14 -20.97 34.50
CA GLU A 124 -4.08 -21.92 34.82
C GLU A 124 -2.76 -21.19 34.56
N GLU A 125 -2.16 -20.67 35.62
CA GLU A 125 -0.72 -20.46 35.63
C GLU A 125 -0.09 -21.79 35.20
N GLU A 126 0.83 -21.79 34.23
CA GLU A 126 1.68 -22.95 33.97
C GLU A 126 2.64 -23.13 35.16
N ALA A 127 2.09 -23.68 36.24
CA ALA A 127 2.81 -24.19 37.37
C ALA A 127 3.64 -25.38 36.87
N VAL A 128 4.83 -25.05 36.35
CA VAL A 128 5.87 -26.00 35.93
C VAL A 128 5.92 -27.11 36.96
N LYS A 129 5.41 -28.29 36.58
CA LYS A 129 5.21 -29.41 37.51
C LYS A 129 6.57 -29.77 38.09
N LYS A 130 6.81 -29.32 39.33
CA LYS A 130 8.03 -29.66 40.07
C LYS A 130 8.11 -31.20 40.06
N PRO A 131 9.25 -31.79 39.67
CA PRO A 131 9.41 -33.24 39.75
C PRO A 131 9.14 -33.71 41.18
N ILE A 132 8.21 -34.66 41.33
CA ILE A 132 7.80 -35.18 42.64
C ILE A 132 8.97 -35.96 43.22
N VAL A 133 9.49 -35.49 44.36
CA VAL A 133 10.62 -36.10 45.05
C VAL A 133 10.07 -37.00 46.15
N MET A 134 10.55 -38.24 46.22
CA MET A 134 10.15 -39.18 47.27
C MET A 134 11.09 -39.09 48.47
N CYS A 135 10.61 -39.54 49.63
CA CYS A 135 11.41 -39.67 50.84
C CYS A 135 12.38 -40.86 50.74
N ASP A 136 13.68 -40.63 50.85
CA ASP A 136 14.70 -41.68 50.75
C ASP A 136 14.62 -42.72 51.89
N THR A 137 14.09 -42.34 53.05
CA THR A 137 13.97 -43.23 54.23
C THR A 137 12.84 -44.25 54.11
N CYS A 138 11.71 -43.90 53.50
CA CYS A 138 10.53 -44.78 53.43
C CYS A 138 10.05 -45.09 52.01
N MET A 139 10.51 -44.34 51.00
CA MET A 139 10.22 -44.48 49.56
C MET A 139 8.73 -44.43 49.15
N ALA A 140 7.81 -44.35 50.10
CA ALA A 140 6.37 -44.43 49.92
C ALA A 140 5.62 -43.10 50.10
N SER A 141 6.31 -42.03 50.47
CA SER A 141 5.72 -40.69 50.68
C SER A 141 6.56 -39.62 49.98
N GLU A 142 5.91 -38.57 49.50
CA GLU A 142 6.59 -37.38 48.98
C GLU A 142 7.50 -36.76 50.07
N ALA A 143 8.67 -36.27 49.66
CA ALA A 143 9.56 -35.53 50.53
C ALA A 143 9.00 -34.13 50.80
N ASP A 144 9.01 -33.70 52.06
CA ASP A 144 8.69 -32.32 52.43
C ASP A 144 9.93 -31.43 52.31
N LYS A 145 11.12 -31.93 52.71
CA LYS A 145 12.39 -31.22 52.59
C LYS A 145 13.54 -32.14 52.18
N THR A 146 14.50 -31.59 51.45
CA THR A 146 15.82 -32.19 51.25
C THR A 146 16.82 -31.62 52.25
N CYS A 147 17.52 -32.50 52.97
CA CYS A 147 18.58 -32.14 53.89
C CYS A 147 19.93 -32.18 53.17
N LEU A 148 20.54 -31.00 52.99
CA LEU A 148 21.85 -30.88 52.33
C LEU A 148 23.02 -31.39 53.20
N THR A 149 22.79 -31.56 54.51
CA THR A 149 23.78 -32.12 55.45
C THR A 149 23.77 -33.64 55.48
N CYS A 150 22.58 -34.26 55.41
CA CYS A 150 22.43 -35.72 55.29
C CYS A 150 22.47 -36.21 53.83
N MET A 151 22.45 -35.29 52.87
CA MET A 151 22.37 -35.55 51.42
C MET A 151 21.16 -36.39 50.99
N ALA A 152 20.05 -36.27 51.73
CA ALA A 152 18.84 -37.10 51.57
C ALA A 152 17.55 -36.27 51.73
N SER A 153 16.47 -36.75 51.11
CA SER A 153 15.14 -36.17 51.07
C SER A 153 14.20 -36.90 52.04
N PHE A 154 13.44 -36.14 52.83
CA PHE A 154 12.62 -36.65 53.92
C PHE A 154 11.18 -36.16 53.83
N CYS A 155 10.21 -37.06 53.99
CA CYS A 155 8.80 -36.69 54.19
C CYS A 155 8.61 -35.98 55.54
N LEU A 156 7.43 -35.39 55.74
CA LEU A 156 7.08 -34.61 56.94
C LEU A 156 7.31 -35.37 58.27
N GLU A 157 7.27 -36.70 58.28
CA GLU A 157 7.59 -37.49 59.46
C GLU A 157 9.11 -37.67 59.67
N HIS A 158 9.85 -38.04 58.63
CA HIS A 158 11.29 -38.28 58.71
C HIS A 158 12.13 -37.00 58.82
N VAL A 159 11.55 -35.82 58.51
CA VAL A 159 12.19 -34.52 58.73
C VAL A 159 12.04 -34.01 60.18
N ARG A 160 11.03 -34.45 60.95
CA ARG A 160 10.81 -34.01 62.36
C ARG A 160 12.08 -34.04 63.22
N PRO A 161 12.92 -35.10 63.22
CA PRO A 161 14.16 -35.11 63.99
C PRO A 161 15.11 -33.94 63.68
N HIS A 162 15.09 -33.38 62.45
CA HIS A 162 15.92 -32.23 62.07
C HIS A 162 15.39 -30.90 62.62
N HIS A 163 14.11 -30.82 62.99
CA HIS A 163 13.51 -29.66 63.65
C HIS A 163 13.55 -29.79 65.18
N ASP A 164 13.20 -30.97 65.69
CA ASP A 164 12.89 -31.19 67.11
C ASP A 164 14.14 -31.56 67.93
N ASN A 165 15.15 -32.19 67.33
CA ASN A 165 16.37 -32.60 68.03
C ASN A 165 17.44 -31.48 67.97
N PRO A 166 17.93 -30.95 69.12
CA PRO A 166 18.99 -29.94 69.13
C PRO A 166 20.25 -30.32 68.34
N ASN A 167 20.59 -31.61 68.27
CA ASN A 167 21.79 -32.09 67.57
C ASN A 167 21.67 -31.97 66.04
N TYR A 168 20.45 -32.07 65.49
CA TYR A 168 20.20 -32.04 64.05
C TYR A 168 19.68 -30.67 63.57
N ARG A 169 19.35 -29.76 64.49
CA ARG A 169 18.90 -28.39 64.19
C ARG A 169 19.91 -27.54 63.41
N ALA A 170 21.17 -27.97 63.34
CA ALA A 170 22.21 -27.36 62.50
C ALA A 170 22.19 -27.86 61.04
N HIS A 171 21.39 -28.87 60.70
CA HIS A 171 21.31 -29.42 59.34
C HIS A 171 20.56 -28.47 58.39
N GLN A 172 21.11 -28.24 57.20
CA GLN A 172 20.48 -27.31 56.24
C GLN A 172 19.38 -28.00 55.42
N LEU A 173 18.13 -27.76 55.81
CA LEU A 173 16.94 -28.17 55.06
C LEU A 173 16.61 -27.19 53.93
N ARG A 174 16.09 -27.72 52.81
CA ARG A 174 15.59 -26.99 51.63
C ARG A 174 14.32 -27.65 51.10
N GLU A 175 13.62 -26.94 50.21
CA GLU A 175 12.58 -27.52 49.37
C GLU A 175 13.09 -28.77 48.61
N PRO A 176 12.22 -29.75 48.28
CA PRO A 176 12.66 -31.02 47.71
C PRO A 176 13.40 -30.86 46.37
N LEU A 177 14.55 -31.52 46.25
CA LEU A 177 15.39 -31.52 45.04
C LEU A 177 15.38 -32.90 44.38
N ALA A 178 14.91 -32.98 43.14
CA ALA A 178 14.77 -34.25 42.41
C ALA A 178 16.09 -34.85 41.91
N ASP A 179 17.13 -34.02 41.71
CA ASP A 179 18.47 -34.49 41.43
C ASP A 179 19.48 -33.74 42.31
N MET A 180 20.10 -34.49 43.23
CA MET A 180 21.13 -34.01 44.13
C MET A 180 22.50 -33.89 43.44
N SER A 181 22.72 -34.60 42.32
CA SER A 181 23.96 -34.52 41.56
C SER A 181 24.16 -33.13 40.93
N GLU A 182 23.08 -32.43 40.56
CA GLU A 182 23.18 -31.04 40.07
C GLU A 182 23.71 -30.03 41.11
N ARG A 183 23.81 -30.41 42.40
CA ARG A 183 24.31 -29.54 43.48
C ARG A 183 25.57 -30.07 44.15
N VAL A 184 25.99 -31.28 43.86
CA VAL A 184 27.24 -31.87 44.37
C VAL A 184 28.33 -31.75 43.30
N CYS A 185 29.50 -31.24 43.68
CA CYS A 185 30.65 -31.16 42.77
C CYS A 185 31.13 -32.59 42.44
N PRO A 186 31.19 -33.00 41.15
CA PRO A 186 31.55 -34.37 40.77
C PRO A 186 32.98 -34.73 41.15
N ASP A 187 33.91 -33.75 41.11
CA ASP A 187 35.32 -33.99 41.41
C ASP A 187 35.60 -34.17 42.92
N HIS A 188 34.80 -33.52 43.77
CA HIS A 188 35.09 -33.36 45.21
C HIS A 188 34.00 -33.90 46.16
N HIS A 189 32.84 -34.27 45.63
CA HIS A 189 31.68 -34.77 46.41
C HIS A 189 31.22 -33.81 47.52
N LYS A 190 31.28 -32.49 47.26
CA LYS A 190 30.83 -31.43 48.17
C LYS A 190 29.89 -30.45 47.48
N LEU A 191 29.00 -29.82 48.26
CA LEU A 191 28.00 -28.87 47.78
C LEU A 191 28.63 -27.73 46.96
N MET A 192 28.01 -27.39 45.83
CA MET A 192 28.44 -26.31 44.94
C MET A 192 27.86 -24.96 45.39
N GLU A 193 28.36 -24.47 46.52
CA GLU A 193 27.91 -23.26 47.21
C GLU A 193 28.19 -21.96 46.43
N PHE A 194 29.10 -21.99 45.45
CA PHE A 194 29.55 -20.82 44.70
C PHE A 194 29.32 -21.01 43.19
N PHE A 195 29.27 -19.90 42.45
CA PHE A 195 29.27 -19.85 41.00
C PHE A 195 30.45 -19.00 40.54
N CYS A 196 31.33 -19.57 39.71
CA CYS A 196 32.43 -18.84 39.12
C CYS A 196 31.95 -18.06 37.89
N VAL A 197 32.06 -16.73 37.93
CA VAL A 197 31.56 -15.85 36.87
C VAL A 197 32.34 -16.05 35.56
N GLN A 198 33.68 -16.08 35.63
CA GLN A 198 34.55 -16.25 34.45
C GLN A 198 34.33 -17.60 33.75
N HIS A 199 34.08 -18.67 34.51
CA HIS A 199 33.93 -20.03 33.98
C HIS A 199 32.48 -20.48 33.84
N SER A 200 31.52 -19.60 34.18
CA SER A 200 30.06 -19.81 34.09
C SER A 200 29.54 -21.13 34.68
N ARG A 201 30.17 -21.64 35.74
CA ARG A 201 29.80 -22.92 36.39
C ARG A 201 29.69 -22.81 37.91
N CYS A 202 28.79 -23.62 38.48
CA CYS A 202 28.73 -23.87 39.92
C CYS A 202 30.00 -24.63 40.37
N ILE A 203 30.52 -24.31 41.55
CA ILE A 203 31.75 -24.89 42.13
C ILE A 203 31.62 -25.02 43.65
N CYS A 204 32.29 -26.02 44.23
CA CYS A 204 32.41 -26.15 45.69
C CYS A 204 33.58 -25.34 46.25
N SER A 205 33.67 -25.25 47.58
CA SER A 205 34.77 -24.60 48.31
C SER A 205 36.17 -25.13 47.94
N PHE A 206 36.31 -26.42 47.60
CA PHE A 206 37.58 -27.02 47.21
C PHE A 206 37.99 -26.63 45.78
N CYS A 207 37.05 -26.63 44.83
CA CYS A 207 37.25 -26.07 43.50
C CYS A 207 37.68 -24.59 43.54
N LEU A 208 37.11 -23.79 44.44
CA LEU A 208 37.46 -22.38 44.62
C LEU A 208 38.91 -22.19 45.11
N GLN A 209 39.38 -23.05 46.01
CA GLN A 209 40.73 -22.97 46.57
C GLN A 209 41.82 -23.52 45.62
N GLN A 210 41.51 -24.58 44.87
CA GLN A 210 42.49 -25.31 44.04
C GLN A 210 42.53 -24.83 42.58
N VAL A 211 41.36 -24.72 41.93
CA VAL A 211 41.25 -24.54 40.47
C VAL A 211 40.84 -23.11 40.09
N HIS A 212 39.95 -22.49 40.89
CA HIS A 212 39.40 -21.16 40.63
C HIS A 212 40.00 -20.07 41.53
N LYS A 213 41.24 -20.27 42.00
CA LYS A 213 41.94 -19.37 42.91
C LYS A 213 42.17 -18.00 42.25
N GLY A 214 41.45 -16.98 42.72
CA GLY A 214 41.47 -15.62 42.15
C GLY A 214 40.40 -15.34 41.10
N CYS A 215 39.50 -16.29 40.81
CA CYS A 215 38.29 -16.00 40.03
C CYS A 215 37.28 -15.19 40.85
N ALA A 216 36.43 -14.42 40.17
CA ALA A 216 35.27 -13.81 40.80
C ALA A 216 34.18 -14.86 41.00
N PHE A 217 33.56 -14.85 42.18
CA PHE A 217 32.48 -15.74 42.52
C PHE A 217 31.35 -14.99 43.22
N SER A 218 30.16 -15.58 43.13
CA SER A 218 28.96 -15.22 43.89
C SER A 218 28.21 -16.52 44.21
N THR A 219 27.08 -16.48 44.90
CA THR A 219 26.23 -17.67 45.03
C THR A 219 25.53 -18.01 43.71
N PRO A 220 25.15 -19.29 43.48
CA PRO A 220 24.29 -19.67 42.35
C PRO A 220 22.92 -18.98 42.37
N ASN A 221 22.40 -18.62 43.56
CA ASN A 221 21.10 -17.96 43.70
C ASN A 221 21.13 -16.51 43.20
N GLU A 222 22.18 -15.75 43.51
CA GLU A 222 22.38 -14.39 42.98
C GLU A 222 22.53 -14.41 41.45
N GLN A 223 23.26 -15.39 40.90
CA GLN A 223 23.42 -15.54 39.45
C GLN A 223 22.12 -15.99 38.76
N LYS A 224 21.30 -16.81 39.42
CA LYS A 224 19.94 -17.09 38.95
C LYS A 224 19.12 -15.80 38.90
N ALA A 225 19.10 -15.02 39.98
CA ALA A 225 18.32 -13.78 40.05
C ALA A 225 18.77 -12.74 38.98
N LEU A 226 20.07 -12.60 38.75
CA LEU A 226 20.61 -11.72 37.70
C LEU A 226 20.20 -12.19 36.30
N LYS A 227 20.34 -13.48 35.98
CA LYS A 227 19.90 -14.05 34.69
C LYS A 227 18.39 -13.97 34.51
N GLU A 228 17.62 -14.18 35.57
CA GLU A 228 16.15 -14.07 35.55
C GLU A 228 15.70 -12.62 35.31
N SER A 229 16.41 -11.64 35.88
CA SER A 229 16.19 -10.20 35.61
C SER A 229 16.53 -9.80 34.17
N ASP A 230 17.66 -10.25 33.64
CA ASP A 230 18.07 -10.05 32.25
C ASP A 230 17.07 -10.66 31.26
N LEU A 231 16.60 -11.89 31.51
CA LEU A 231 15.58 -12.54 30.69
C LEU A 231 14.23 -11.83 30.75
N LYS A 232 13.78 -11.37 31.93
CA LYS A 232 12.56 -10.57 32.07
C LYS A 232 12.66 -9.23 31.33
N SER A 233 13.81 -8.56 31.39
CA SER A 233 14.07 -7.32 30.62
C SER A 233 14.03 -7.57 29.10
N LYS A 234 14.60 -8.69 28.64
CA LYS A 234 14.55 -9.11 27.23
C LYS A 234 13.13 -9.46 26.77
N LEU A 235 12.34 -10.11 27.61
CA LEU A 235 10.93 -10.42 27.33
C LEU A 235 10.13 -9.14 27.09
N LEU A 236 10.17 -8.18 28.03
CA LEU A 236 9.52 -6.87 27.89
C LEU A 236 9.99 -6.10 26.63
N SER A 237 11.25 -6.26 26.23
CA SER A 237 11.78 -5.68 24.99
C SER A 237 11.33 -6.42 23.71
N LEU A 238 10.86 -7.67 23.80
CA LEU A 238 10.23 -8.40 22.70
C LEU A 238 8.75 -8.06 22.62
N ASP A 239 8.03 -8.08 23.75
CA ASP A 239 6.62 -7.74 23.84
C ASP A 239 6.35 -6.36 23.21
N SER A 240 7.10 -5.33 23.64
CA SER A 240 6.95 -3.99 23.08
C SER A 240 7.54 -3.79 21.67
N LYS A 241 8.13 -4.83 21.06
CA LYS A 241 8.41 -4.89 19.62
C LYS A 241 7.30 -5.59 18.85
N ILE A 242 6.65 -6.59 19.46
CA ILE A 242 5.47 -7.26 18.91
C ILE A 242 4.33 -6.23 18.79
N GLU A 243 3.97 -5.55 19.87
CA GLU A 243 2.96 -4.47 19.90
C GLU A 243 3.16 -3.44 18.76
N LYS A 244 4.39 -2.95 18.60
CA LYS A 244 4.73 -1.94 17.58
C LYS A 244 4.70 -2.50 16.15
N THR A 245 5.00 -3.79 15.99
CA THR A 245 4.92 -4.47 14.68
C THR A 245 3.47 -4.75 14.30
N GLU A 246 2.64 -5.15 15.26
CA GLU A 246 1.20 -5.36 15.08
C GLU A 246 0.48 -4.04 14.76
N ALA A 247 0.80 -2.96 15.47
CA ALA A 247 0.29 -1.62 15.16
C ALA A 247 0.69 -1.16 13.73
N ALA A 248 1.91 -1.45 13.29
CA ALA A 248 2.35 -1.15 11.93
C ALA A 248 1.63 -2.02 10.87
N ILE A 249 1.39 -3.31 11.15
CA ILE A 249 0.60 -4.21 10.29
C ILE A 249 -0.85 -3.72 10.18
N PHE A 250 -1.45 -3.26 11.28
CA PHE A 250 -2.77 -2.65 11.30
C PHE A 250 -2.82 -1.39 10.43
N GLN A 251 -1.87 -0.46 10.61
CA GLN A 251 -1.80 0.78 9.82
C GLN A 251 -1.64 0.51 8.31
N VAL A 252 -0.77 -0.44 7.93
CA VAL A 252 -0.61 -0.89 6.52
C VAL A 252 -1.90 -1.51 5.98
N THR A 253 -2.67 -2.21 6.82
CA THR A 253 -3.96 -2.79 6.44
C THR A 253 -5.04 -1.73 6.22
N VAL A 254 -5.06 -0.68 7.06
CA VAL A 254 -5.95 0.49 6.89
C VAL A 254 -5.67 1.21 5.58
N GLU A 255 -4.41 1.57 5.29
CA GLU A 255 -4.06 2.27 4.04
C GLU A 255 -4.29 1.38 2.80
N LYS A 256 -4.10 0.06 2.90
CA LYS A 256 -4.47 -0.91 1.85
C LYS A 256 -5.98 -0.91 1.56
N ASN A 257 -6.82 -0.85 2.59
CA ASN A 257 -8.28 -0.83 2.43
C ASN A 257 -8.76 0.51 1.85
N LYS A 258 -8.24 1.63 2.36
CA LYS A 258 -8.44 2.98 1.83
C LYS A 258 -8.02 3.10 0.36
N LEU A 259 -6.92 2.46 -0.05
CA LEU A 259 -6.53 2.37 -1.47
C LEU A 259 -7.53 1.54 -2.29
N LYS A 260 -8.00 0.40 -1.77
CA LYS A 260 -9.03 -0.45 -2.41
C LYS A 260 -10.32 0.33 -2.65
N GLU A 261 -10.79 1.10 -1.66
CA GLU A 261 -11.96 1.98 -1.75
C GLU A 261 -11.73 3.13 -2.75
N SER A 262 -10.56 3.75 -2.74
CA SER A 262 -10.19 4.81 -3.69
C SER A 262 -10.13 4.31 -5.13
N VAL A 263 -9.85 3.01 -5.35
CA VAL A 263 -9.91 2.35 -6.66
C VAL A 263 -11.34 1.98 -7.05
N THR A 264 -12.16 1.41 -6.14
CA THR A 264 -13.55 1.05 -6.46
C THR A 264 -14.43 2.29 -6.71
N SER A 265 -14.21 3.38 -5.97
CA SER A 265 -14.87 4.67 -6.20
C SER A 265 -14.56 5.23 -7.59
N ARG A 266 -13.28 5.34 -7.97
CA ARG A 266 -12.88 5.80 -9.32
C ARG A 266 -13.41 4.90 -10.43
N LYS A 267 -13.47 3.57 -10.23
CA LYS A 267 -14.08 2.65 -11.18
C LYS A 267 -15.58 2.91 -11.37
N LYS A 268 -16.35 3.09 -10.28
CA LYS A 268 -17.78 3.40 -10.35
C LYS A 268 -18.07 4.70 -11.10
N ILE A 269 -17.25 5.74 -10.89
CA ILE A 269 -17.37 7.01 -11.63
C ILE A 269 -17.14 6.76 -13.13
N LEU A 270 -16.04 6.11 -13.51
CA LEU A 270 -15.73 5.81 -14.91
C LEU A 270 -16.80 4.94 -15.59
N GLU A 271 -17.36 3.97 -14.86
CA GLU A 271 -18.44 3.10 -15.31
C GLU A 271 -19.75 3.87 -15.54
N ALA A 272 -20.10 4.82 -14.66
CA ALA A 272 -21.25 5.69 -14.82
C ALA A 272 -21.12 6.65 -16.03
N GLU A 273 -19.94 7.22 -16.27
CA GLU A 273 -19.67 8.04 -17.47
C GLU A 273 -19.83 7.22 -18.76
N TYR A 274 -19.27 6.00 -18.81
CA TYR A 274 -19.47 5.11 -19.97
C TYR A 274 -20.92 4.64 -20.13
N GLN A 275 -21.66 4.48 -19.04
CA GLN A 275 -23.08 4.11 -19.08
C GLN A 275 -23.94 5.25 -19.65
N GLN A 276 -23.70 6.51 -19.26
CA GLN A 276 -24.36 7.68 -19.87
C GLN A 276 -24.09 7.76 -21.38
N ILE A 277 -22.85 7.47 -21.83
CA ILE A 277 -22.51 7.43 -23.26
C ILE A 277 -23.32 6.36 -24.00
N ARG A 278 -23.55 5.18 -23.41
CA ARG A 278 -24.44 4.15 -24.01
C ARG A 278 -25.87 4.66 -24.12
N GLU A 279 -26.43 5.20 -23.03
CA GLU A 279 -27.82 5.69 -22.99
C GLU A 279 -28.07 6.84 -24.00
N MET A 280 -27.05 7.65 -24.29
CA MET A 280 -27.11 8.64 -25.37
C MET A 280 -27.15 8.00 -26.76
N LEU A 281 -26.37 6.94 -27.01
CA LEU A 281 -26.37 6.20 -28.27
C LEU A 281 -27.67 5.40 -28.48
N ASP A 282 -28.15 4.71 -27.44
CA ASP A 282 -29.41 3.95 -27.41
C ASP A 282 -30.64 4.86 -27.61
N LYS A 283 -30.49 6.16 -27.37
CA LYS A 283 -31.49 7.19 -27.65
C LYS A 283 -31.39 7.66 -29.11
N GLU A 284 -30.19 7.99 -29.59
CA GLU A 284 -29.95 8.42 -30.98
C GLU A 284 -30.40 7.35 -31.99
N GLU A 285 -30.07 6.07 -31.75
CA GLU A 285 -30.54 4.94 -32.57
C GLU A 285 -32.07 4.90 -32.66
N ARG A 286 -32.75 5.12 -31.53
CA ARG A 286 -34.21 5.10 -31.43
C ARG A 286 -34.85 6.27 -32.18
N GLU A 287 -34.26 7.46 -32.12
CA GLU A 287 -34.73 8.64 -32.85
C GLU A 287 -34.50 8.50 -34.37
N ALA A 288 -33.42 7.83 -34.79
CA ALA A 288 -33.18 7.44 -36.18
C ALA A 288 -34.20 6.40 -36.67
N MET A 289 -34.46 5.32 -35.91
CA MET A 289 -35.47 4.30 -36.25
C MET A 289 -36.87 4.89 -36.36
N ASN A 290 -37.32 5.64 -35.34
CA ASN A 290 -38.61 6.35 -35.33
C ASN A 290 -38.80 7.26 -36.56
N THR A 291 -37.71 7.83 -37.11
CA THR A 291 -37.74 8.65 -38.32
C THR A 291 -38.07 7.84 -39.57
N VAL A 292 -37.59 6.59 -39.67
CA VAL A 292 -37.94 5.65 -40.74
C VAL A 292 -39.38 5.14 -40.57
N ASP A 293 -39.76 4.72 -39.38
CA ASP A 293 -41.09 4.17 -39.09
C ASP A 293 -42.21 5.20 -39.37
N ARG A 294 -41.98 6.47 -38.99
CA ARG A 294 -42.89 7.59 -39.32
C ARG A 294 -43.07 7.78 -40.83
N LYS A 295 -42.03 7.50 -41.65
CA LYS A 295 -42.09 7.60 -43.12
C LYS A 295 -42.85 6.41 -43.71
N LEU A 296 -42.63 5.20 -43.19
CA LEU A 296 -43.39 4.00 -43.53
C LEU A 296 -44.89 4.20 -43.24
N GLN A 297 -45.25 4.56 -42.01
CA GLN A 297 -46.64 4.83 -41.61
C GLN A 297 -47.29 5.92 -42.49
N SER A 298 -46.58 7.01 -42.78
CA SER A 298 -47.07 8.07 -43.68
C SER A 298 -47.23 7.60 -45.14
N GLY A 299 -46.52 6.55 -45.55
CA GLY A 299 -46.70 5.85 -46.82
C GLY A 299 -47.94 4.96 -46.82
N GLU A 300 -48.05 4.07 -45.85
CA GLU A 300 -49.20 3.18 -45.65
C GLU A 300 -50.51 3.96 -45.54
N ASP A 301 -50.53 5.05 -44.77
CA ASP A 301 -51.65 5.98 -44.65
C ASP A 301 -52.14 6.52 -46.00
N LYS A 302 -51.25 6.75 -46.97
CA LYS A 302 -51.60 7.23 -48.31
C LYS A 302 -52.17 6.09 -49.16
N TYR A 303 -51.54 4.91 -49.11
CA TYR A 303 -52.05 3.72 -49.80
C TYR A 303 -53.43 3.32 -49.26
N ASN A 304 -53.60 3.22 -47.94
CA ASN A 304 -54.86 2.87 -47.29
C ASN A 304 -56.01 3.83 -47.66
N LYS A 305 -55.74 5.14 -47.79
CA LYS A 305 -56.74 6.13 -48.26
C LYS A 305 -57.14 5.90 -49.71
N VAL A 306 -56.20 5.55 -50.58
CA VAL A 306 -56.47 5.28 -52.00
C VAL A 306 -57.14 3.92 -52.21
N THR A 307 -56.68 2.86 -51.53
CA THR A 307 -57.32 1.54 -51.50
C THR A 307 -58.77 1.64 -51.04
N LYS A 308 -59.05 2.37 -49.94
CA LYS A 308 -60.43 2.60 -49.48
C LYS A 308 -61.29 3.26 -50.55
N ARG A 309 -60.77 4.29 -51.24
CA ARG A 309 -61.49 4.97 -52.32
C ARG A 309 -61.73 4.05 -53.52
N PHE A 310 -60.75 3.24 -53.93
CA PHE A 310 -60.94 2.28 -55.01
C PHE A 310 -61.96 1.20 -54.66
N SER A 311 -61.98 0.68 -53.41
CA SER A 311 -63.04 -0.23 -52.96
C SER A 311 -64.43 0.41 -53.01
N GLN A 312 -64.56 1.70 -52.67
CA GLN A 312 -65.82 2.44 -52.78
C GLN A 312 -66.25 2.63 -54.25
N ASN A 313 -65.34 3.08 -55.13
CA ASN A 313 -65.60 3.17 -56.58
C ASN A 313 -66.05 1.81 -57.17
N ILE A 314 -65.39 0.72 -56.78
CA ILE A 314 -65.76 -0.65 -57.21
C ILE A 314 -67.18 -1.00 -56.74
N GLN A 315 -67.52 -0.70 -55.48
CA GLN A 315 -68.85 -0.97 -54.93
C GLN A 315 -69.95 -0.14 -55.64
N GLU A 316 -69.67 1.12 -55.99
CA GLU A 316 -70.59 1.97 -56.78
C GLU A 316 -70.81 1.41 -58.20
N MET A 317 -69.75 1.03 -58.91
CA MET A 317 -69.85 0.43 -60.24
C MET A 317 -70.55 -0.94 -60.22
N ASP A 318 -70.28 -1.77 -59.20
CA ASP A 318 -70.89 -3.09 -59.04
C ASP A 318 -72.37 -3.02 -58.64
N ASN A 319 -72.78 -1.98 -57.89
CA ASN A 319 -74.19 -1.66 -57.66
C ASN A 319 -74.90 -1.23 -58.96
N ALA A 320 -74.30 -0.33 -59.75
CA ALA A 320 -74.88 0.07 -61.04
C ALA A 320 -74.97 -1.12 -62.03
N LYS A 321 -73.93 -1.96 -62.06
CA LYS A 321 -73.92 -3.21 -62.84
C LYS A 321 -75.04 -4.18 -62.43
N ARG A 322 -75.32 -4.32 -61.12
CA ARG A 322 -76.49 -5.08 -60.62
C ARG A 322 -77.79 -4.49 -61.16
N GLY A 323 -78.04 -3.19 -60.93
CA GLY A 323 -79.28 -2.53 -61.39
C GLY A 323 -79.53 -2.69 -62.90
N ILE A 324 -78.48 -2.55 -63.72
CA ILE A 324 -78.56 -2.81 -65.17
C ILE A 324 -78.91 -4.29 -65.46
N SER A 325 -78.29 -5.24 -64.75
CA SER A 325 -78.58 -6.68 -64.90
C SER A 325 -80.01 -7.03 -64.48
N ASP A 326 -80.51 -6.42 -63.41
CA ASP A 326 -81.85 -6.66 -62.87
C ASP A 326 -82.93 -6.08 -63.79
N LEU A 327 -82.70 -4.89 -64.38
CA LEU A 327 -83.55 -4.31 -65.43
C LEU A 327 -83.56 -5.17 -66.70
N LEU A 328 -82.38 -5.64 -67.16
CA LEU A 328 -82.28 -6.53 -68.32
C LEU A 328 -83.03 -7.86 -68.13
N SER A 329 -83.09 -8.40 -66.90
CA SER A 329 -83.90 -9.60 -66.62
C SER A 329 -85.42 -9.38 -66.73
N GLN A 330 -85.88 -8.13 -66.68
CA GLN A 330 -87.29 -7.74 -66.76
C GLN A 330 -87.70 -7.28 -68.18
N SER A 331 -86.82 -7.41 -69.17
CA SER A 331 -86.96 -6.89 -70.54
C SER A 331 -88.20 -7.34 -71.33
N ALA A 332 -88.89 -8.40 -70.90
CA ALA A 332 -90.16 -8.85 -71.47
C ALA A 332 -91.41 -8.12 -70.92
N THR A 333 -91.24 -7.19 -69.97
CA THR A 333 -92.34 -6.46 -69.30
C THR A 333 -92.42 -5.01 -69.74
N LEU A 334 -93.62 -4.40 -69.65
CA LEU A 334 -93.80 -2.97 -69.98
C LEU A 334 -93.06 -2.03 -69.00
N ALA A 335 -92.70 -2.49 -67.80
CA ALA A 335 -91.93 -1.71 -66.83
C ALA A 335 -90.53 -1.35 -67.35
N PHE A 336 -89.88 -2.25 -68.11
CA PHE A 336 -88.58 -2.02 -68.75
C PHE A 336 -88.57 -0.80 -69.69
N LEU A 337 -89.71 -0.46 -70.29
CA LEU A 337 -89.83 0.72 -71.16
C LEU A 337 -90.03 2.02 -70.35
N GLN A 338 -90.64 1.93 -69.17
CA GLN A 338 -90.94 3.08 -68.30
C GLN A 338 -89.71 3.56 -67.51
N ASP A 339 -88.79 2.65 -67.16
CA ASP A 339 -87.62 2.90 -66.31
C ASP A 339 -86.30 2.81 -67.11
N SER A 340 -86.30 3.40 -68.31
CA SER A 340 -85.34 3.10 -69.38
C SER A 340 -84.06 3.98 -69.42
N SER A 341 -83.86 4.87 -68.43
CA SER A 341 -82.67 5.71 -68.30
C SER A 341 -81.87 5.40 -67.03
N VAL A 342 -80.86 4.53 -67.14
CA VAL A 342 -79.93 4.25 -66.04
C VAL A 342 -78.73 5.21 -66.12
N ASP A 343 -78.70 6.19 -65.22
CA ASP A 343 -77.53 7.07 -65.07
C ASP A 343 -76.33 6.29 -64.51
N LEU A 344 -75.25 6.24 -65.29
CA LEU A 344 -73.99 5.62 -64.86
C LEU A 344 -73.28 6.49 -63.80
N PRO A 345 -72.78 5.90 -62.70
CA PRO A 345 -72.03 6.64 -61.69
C PRO A 345 -70.84 7.39 -62.28
N SER A 346 -70.62 8.64 -61.87
CA SER A 346 -69.53 9.48 -62.39
C SER A 346 -68.13 8.87 -62.22
N VAL A 347 -67.95 7.95 -61.26
CA VAL A 347 -66.71 7.17 -61.05
C VAL A 347 -66.34 6.25 -62.22
N VAL A 348 -67.26 5.89 -63.11
CA VAL A 348 -67.00 5.05 -64.29
C VAL A 348 -65.96 5.69 -65.23
N ASN A 349 -65.90 7.03 -65.27
CA ASN A 349 -64.95 7.79 -66.09
C ASN A 349 -63.72 8.29 -65.30
N ALA A 350 -63.50 7.82 -64.06
CA ALA A 350 -62.43 8.30 -63.19
C ALA A 350 -61.15 7.46 -63.29
N GLU A 351 -60.00 8.11 -63.53
CA GLU A 351 -58.71 7.42 -63.64
C GLU A 351 -58.20 6.88 -62.28
N CYS A 352 -57.94 5.57 -62.21
CA CYS A 352 -57.35 4.91 -61.04
C CYS A 352 -55.84 5.23 -60.89
N LYS A 353 -55.52 6.38 -60.28
CA LYS A 353 -54.14 6.84 -60.04
C LYS A 353 -53.61 6.39 -58.67
N THR A 354 -52.58 5.55 -58.66
CA THR A 354 -51.84 5.14 -57.45
C THR A 354 -50.83 6.21 -57.02
N PRO A 355 -50.67 6.50 -55.71
CA PRO A 355 -49.70 7.46 -55.23
C PRO A 355 -48.28 6.87 -55.24
N LEU A 356 -47.29 7.64 -55.69
CA LEU A 356 -45.89 7.30 -55.49
C LEU A 356 -45.48 7.65 -54.05
N VAL A 357 -45.00 6.67 -53.30
CA VAL A 357 -44.36 6.87 -51.99
C VAL A 357 -42.87 6.59 -52.16
N ASN A 358 -42.05 7.55 -51.74
CA ASN A 358 -40.60 7.39 -51.69
C ASN A 358 -40.12 7.39 -50.22
N LEU A 359 -39.25 6.44 -49.87
CA LEU A 359 -38.59 6.35 -48.57
C LEU A 359 -37.25 7.10 -48.55
N ASP A 360 -36.61 7.26 -49.72
CA ASP A 360 -35.35 7.99 -49.96
C ASP A 360 -35.55 9.51 -49.84
N THR A 361 -35.97 9.92 -48.65
CA THR A 361 -36.16 11.32 -48.26
C THR A 361 -34.95 11.82 -47.50
N THR A 362 -34.70 13.13 -47.56
CA THR A 362 -33.54 13.78 -46.93
C THR A 362 -33.39 13.42 -45.45
N ASP A 363 -34.48 13.29 -44.69
CA ASP A 363 -34.48 12.88 -43.28
C ASP A 363 -33.83 11.48 -43.09
N VAL A 364 -34.20 10.51 -43.93
CA VAL A 364 -33.81 9.09 -43.81
C VAL A 364 -32.36 8.90 -44.28
N ILE A 365 -32.03 9.45 -45.45
CA ILE A 365 -30.66 9.44 -45.98
C ILE A 365 -29.73 10.22 -45.03
N GLY A 366 -30.21 11.32 -44.46
CA GLY A 366 -29.49 12.12 -43.46
C GLY A 366 -29.14 11.30 -42.22
N ALA A 367 -30.12 10.62 -41.60
CA ALA A 367 -29.88 9.76 -40.44
C ALA A 367 -28.90 8.62 -40.74
N GLN A 368 -29.08 7.91 -41.86
CA GLN A 368 -28.17 6.84 -42.30
C GLN A 368 -26.74 7.33 -42.57
N THR A 369 -26.59 8.50 -43.21
CA THR A 369 -25.28 9.10 -43.49
C THR A 369 -24.61 9.57 -42.20
N PHE A 370 -25.37 10.21 -41.31
CA PHE A 370 -24.87 10.70 -40.03
C PHE A 370 -24.26 9.58 -39.18
N ILE A 371 -24.98 8.47 -38.95
CA ILE A 371 -24.47 7.39 -38.09
C ILE A 371 -23.21 6.73 -38.67
N VAL A 372 -23.10 6.63 -40.01
CA VAL A 372 -21.87 6.13 -40.67
C VAL A 372 -20.68 7.07 -40.45
N VAL A 373 -20.86 8.38 -40.64
CA VAL A 373 -19.81 9.39 -40.43
C VAL A 373 -19.41 9.48 -38.95
N PHE A 374 -20.40 9.51 -38.04
CA PHE A 374 -20.19 9.60 -36.60
C PHE A 374 -19.46 8.38 -36.04
N LYS A 375 -19.85 7.16 -36.46
CA LYS A 375 -19.13 5.92 -36.15
C LYS A 375 -17.67 6.00 -36.59
N ASN A 376 -17.40 6.44 -37.82
CA ASN A 376 -16.03 6.54 -38.33
C ASN A 376 -15.18 7.53 -37.50
N TYR A 377 -15.74 8.71 -37.19
CA TYR A 377 -15.12 9.71 -36.31
C TYR A 377 -14.80 9.15 -34.91
N LEU A 378 -15.76 8.45 -34.27
CA LEU A 378 -15.54 7.80 -32.98
C LEU A 378 -14.45 6.72 -33.07
N CYS A 379 -14.44 5.89 -34.12
CA CYS A 379 -13.38 4.90 -34.33
C CYS A 379 -11.99 5.54 -34.44
N ASP A 380 -11.85 6.64 -35.20
CA ASP A 380 -10.56 7.30 -35.39
C ASP A 380 -10.08 8.07 -34.14
N LEU A 381 -11.00 8.64 -33.38
CA LEU A 381 -10.72 9.20 -32.06
C LEU A 381 -10.28 8.12 -31.05
N LEU A 382 -10.96 6.96 -31.02
CA LEU A 382 -10.65 5.87 -30.09
C LEU A 382 -9.34 5.16 -30.42
N LYS A 383 -8.87 5.17 -31.67
CA LYS A 383 -7.51 4.70 -32.05
C LYS A 383 -6.40 5.53 -31.41
N GLN A 384 -6.65 6.79 -31.03
CA GLN A 384 -5.64 7.66 -30.42
C GLN A 384 -5.37 7.28 -28.95
N PRO A 385 -4.14 7.49 -28.43
CA PRO A 385 -3.86 7.42 -26.99
C PRO A 385 -4.73 8.40 -26.20
N VAL A 386 -5.15 8.03 -24.98
CA VAL A 386 -6.12 8.80 -24.17
C VAL A 386 -5.72 10.28 -23.99
N ALA A 387 -4.44 10.57 -23.74
CA ALA A 387 -3.92 11.94 -23.63
C ALA A 387 -4.18 12.78 -24.89
N LYS A 388 -4.05 12.19 -26.10
CA LYS A 388 -4.31 12.89 -27.37
C LYS A 388 -5.80 13.06 -27.67
N ARG A 389 -6.68 12.22 -27.10
CA ARG A 389 -8.15 12.37 -27.26
C ARG A 389 -8.63 13.68 -26.63
N LEU A 390 -8.09 14.06 -25.48
CA LEU A 390 -8.42 15.33 -24.80
C LEU A 390 -8.06 16.54 -25.66
N THR A 391 -6.86 16.58 -26.26
CA THR A 391 -6.43 17.66 -27.15
C THR A 391 -7.23 17.75 -28.45
N ILE A 392 -7.79 16.63 -28.93
CA ILE A 392 -8.67 16.61 -30.11
C ILE A 392 -10.09 17.12 -29.76
N LEU A 393 -10.64 16.70 -28.62
CA LEU A 393 -11.98 17.08 -28.19
C LEU A 393 -12.09 18.49 -27.59
N LYS A 394 -10.98 19.05 -27.10
CA LYS A 394 -10.93 20.38 -26.46
C LYS A 394 -9.67 21.17 -26.87
N PRO A 395 -9.61 21.74 -28.09
CA PRO A 395 -8.48 22.56 -28.51
C PRO A 395 -8.27 23.82 -27.64
N GLU A 396 -9.33 24.32 -27.00
CA GLU A 396 -9.29 25.58 -26.21
C GLU A 396 -8.82 25.39 -24.75
N PHE A 397 -8.76 24.16 -24.23
CA PHE A 397 -8.36 23.90 -22.83
C PHE A 397 -6.84 23.90 -22.59
N ASN A 398 -6.05 24.39 -23.53
CA ASN A 398 -4.58 24.41 -23.42
C ASN A 398 -4.02 25.67 -22.72
N ASN A 399 -4.87 26.50 -22.11
CA ASN A 399 -4.51 27.68 -21.30
C ASN A 399 -5.04 27.55 -19.86
N GLY A 400 -4.49 26.58 -19.12
CA GLY A 400 -4.63 26.47 -17.66
C GLY A 400 -5.86 25.73 -17.14
N ILE A 401 -5.88 25.58 -15.81
CA ILE A 401 -6.92 24.91 -15.00
C ILE A 401 -7.05 23.40 -15.26
N PHE A 402 -6.07 22.65 -14.75
CA PHE A 402 -6.34 21.44 -13.96
C PHE A 402 -5.99 21.69 -12.48
N ALA A 403 -6.50 22.81 -11.94
CA ALA A 403 -6.47 23.09 -10.51
C ALA A 403 -7.73 22.49 -9.87
N THR A 404 -7.65 21.24 -9.40
CA THR A 404 -8.62 20.71 -8.44
C THR A 404 -8.21 21.18 -7.05
N GLU A 405 -8.93 22.15 -6.49
CA GLU A 405 -8.69 22.59 -5.12
C GLU A 405 -8.95 21.46 -4.09
N PRO A 406 -8.24 21.46 -2.94
CA PRO A 406 -8.49 20.47 -1.89
C PRO A 406 -9.84 20.71 -1.21
N SER A 407 -10.55 19.63 -0.84
CA SER A 407 -11.70 19.73 0.05
C SER A 407 -11.25 20.20 1.44
N GLN A 408 -11.53 21.46 1.78
CA GLN A 408 -11.30 22.00 3.12
C GLN A 408 -12.35 21.48 4.11
N VAL A 409 -11.92 21.27 5.35
CA VAL A 409 -12.78 20.94 6.50
C VAL A 409 -13.44 22.23 7.00
N PRO A 410 -14.76 22.25 7.27
CA PRO A 410 -15.42 23.43 7.83
C PRO A 410 -15.22 23.52 9.36
N GLU A 411 -14.59 24.60 9.80
CA GLU A 411 -14.67 25.14 11.17
C GLU A 411 -15.25 26.57 11.11
N PRO A 412 -15.90 27.08 12.18
CA PRO A 412 -16.86 28.17 12.05
C PRO A 412 -16.27 29.58 12.16
N SER A 413 -16.67 30.48 11.24
CA SER A 413 -16.42 31.93 11.34
C SER A 413 -17.72 32.73 11.54
N GLN A 414 -17.66 33.77 12.37
CA GLN A 414 -18.83 34.51 12.85
C GLN A 414 -19.37 35.57 11.85
N ASN A 415 -20.63 35.99 12.07
CA ASN A 415 -21.33 36.99 11.24
C ASN A 415 -20.71 38.39 11.34
N HIS A 416 -20.64 39.13 10.21
CA HIS A 416 -21.01 40.55 10.16
C HIS A 416 -21.32 41.06 8.73
N VAL A 417 -22.60 40.94 8.36
CA VAL A 417 -23.52 42.07 8.05
C VAL A 417 -22.98 43.29 7.28
N ARG A 418 -23.52 43.54 6.06
CA ARG A 418 -24.11 44.86 5.73
C ARG A 418 -25.10 44.90 4.54
N SER A 419 -26.36 45.21 4.87
CA SER A 419 -27.30 46.14 4.19
C SER A 419 -27.47 46.18 2.65
N SER A 420 -28.71 45.93 2.19
CA SER A 420 -29.46 46.93 1.39
C SER A 420 -31.00 46.76 1.51
N SER A 421 -31.75 47.78 1.08
CA SER A 421 -33.21 48.02 1.20
C SER A 421 -34.14 46.94 0.55
N ARG A 422 -35.46 46.86 0.77
CA ARG A 422 -36.50 47.94 0.89
C ARG A 422 -37.86 47.43 1.47
N ALA A 423 -38.73 48.38 1.89
CA ALA A 423 -40.15 48.33 2.37
C ALA A 423 -40.91 46.97 2.53
N ARG A 424 -41.63 46.61 3.62
CA ARG A 424 -42.59 47.25 4.57
C ARG A 424 -44.09 47.27 4.17
N SER A 425 -44.94 46.56 4.93
CA SER A 425 -46.33 46.97 5.25
C SER A 425 -47.00 46.17 6.40
N ARG A 426 -47.31 46.83 7.54
CA ARG A 426 -48.36 46.56 8.58
C ARG A 426 -48.39 45.14 9.24
N GLY A 427 -48.44 44.92 10.57
CA GLY A 427 -48.71 45.75 11.77
C GLY A 427 -50.09 45.40 12.41
N PRO A 428 -50.31 45.40 13.75
CA PRO A 428 -49.52 46.00 14.85
C PRO A 428 -49.14 45.05 16.04
N GLY A 429 -48.47 45.60 17.08
CA GLY A 429 -48.29 45.03 18.43
C GLY A 429 -49.30 45.62 19.45
N PRO A 430 -48.93 46.06 20.69
CA PRO A 430 -47.61 46.20 21.36
C PRO A 430 -47.45 45.16 22.53
N LEU A 431 -46.78 45.27 23.70
CA LEU A 431 -46.14 46.28 24.59
C LEU A 431 -44.83 45.69 25.22
N MET A 432 -43.74 46.43 25.49
CA MET A 432 -43.35 47.31 26.65
C MET A 432 -43.20 46.60 28.03
N TYR A 433 -42.18 46.82 28.88
CA TYR A 433 -41.07 47.83 28.92
C TYR A 433 -39.86 47.36 29.81
N GLU A 434 -38.60 47.62 29.38
CA GLU A 434 -37.40 48.22 30.08
C GLU A 434 -37.11 48.05 31.62
N PRO A 435 -35.91 48.40 32.18
CA PRO A 435 -34.53 48.04 31.79
C PRO A 435 -33.45 47.88 32.94
N PHE A 436 -32.41 47.02 32.77
CA PHE A 436 -31.07 47.03 33.47
C PHE A 436 -31.03 47.01 35.05
N PRO A 437 -29.86 46.97 35.75
CA PRO A 437 -28.46 46.65 35.41
C PRO A 437 -27.82 45.47 36.23
N SER A 438 -26.53 45.19 36.03
CA SER A 438 -25.65 44.38 36.94
C SER A 438 -25.03 45.27 38.06
N PRO A 439 -24.46 44.79 39.20
CA PRO A 439 -23.33 43.82 39.30
C PRO A 439 -23.31 42.90 40.57
N GLY A 440 -22.21 42.18 40.88
CA GLY A 440 -21.98 41.54 42.20
C GLY A 440 -20.81 40.53 42.29
N LEU A 441 -20.22 40.37 43.49
CA LEU A 441 -19.08 39.46 43.81
C LEU A 441 -19.14 38.93 45.27
N ILE A 442 -18.86 37.62 45.48
CA ILE A 442 -18.32 37.01 46.75
C ILE A 442 -19.29 37.05 47.98
N PRO A 443 -19.17 36.28 49.10
CA PRO A 443 -18.33 35.11 49.49
C PRO A 443 -19.13 33.80 49.81
N GLY A 444 -18.50 32.78 50.43
CA GLY A 444 -19.16 31.61 51.08
C GLY A 444 -18.82 31.47 52.58
N PRO A 445 -19.18 30.36 53.28
CA PRO A 445 -18.48 29.96 54.53
C PRO A 445 -18.30 28.43 54.80
N VAL A 446 -17.66 28.11 55.93
CA VAL A 446 -17.24 26.78 56.49
C VAL A 446 -18.21 26.28 57.61
N THR A 447 -18.09 25.17 58.39
CA THR A 447 -17.05 24.19 58.88
C THR A 447 -17.82 22.98 59.54
N PHE A 448 -17.34 21.83 60.08
CA PHE A 448 -16.08 21.01 60.19
C PHE A 448 -16.48 19.55 60.60
N TYR A 449 -15.66 18.50 60.49
CA TYR A 449 -14.97 17.70 61.56
C TYR A 449 -14.70 16.27 61.00
N GLY A 450 -13.72 15.45 61.42
CA GLY A 450 -12.63 15.58 62.41
C GLY A 450 -11.61 14.40 62.28
N GLN A 451 -10.47 14.47 62.98
CA GLN A 451 -9.30 13.54 62.87
C GLN A 451 -8.80 13.08 64.27
N PRO A 452 -7.74 12.26 64.47
CA PRO A 452 -6.32 12.44 64.07
C PRO A 452 -5.75 11.20 63.29
N GLY A 453 -4.46 11.04 62.94
CA GLY A 453 -3.20 11.81 63.10
C GLY A 453 -2.14 11.20 62.15
N VAL A 454 -0.81 11.15 62.36
CA VAL A 454 0.15 11.64 63.40
C VAL A 454 1.50 11.97 62.66
N TYR A 455 2.57 12.39 63.35
CA TYR A 455 3.84 12.96 62.80
C TYR A 455 5.08 12.50 63.64
N PRO A 456 6.38 12.87 63.39
CA PRO A 456 6.94 14.09 62.75
C PRO A 456 8.18 13.96 61.79
N GLY A 457 8.65 15.11 61.25
CA GLY A 457 9.93 15.32 60.52
C GLY A 457 11.12 15.74 61.43
N PRO A 458 12.18 16.51 61.01
CA PRO A 458 12.29 17.48 59.89
C PRO A 458 13.64 17.48 59.09
N GLY A 459 13.99 18.56 58.35
CA GLY A 459 15.33 18.88 57.75
C GLY A 459 15.94 20.21 58.29
N PRO A 460 16.79 21.02 57.60
CA PRO A 460 17.54 20.91 56.31
C PRO A 460 19.04 21.45 56.37
N ASN A 461 19.68 21.78 55.21
CA ASN A 461 20.77 22.77 54.91
C ASN A 461 22.21 22.38 54.37
N GLN A 462 22.60 23.08 53.27
CA GLN A 462 23.93 23.67 52.88
C GLN A 462 25.09 22.84 52.21
N PHE A 463 26.14 23.55 51.73
CA PHE A 463 27.02 23.21 50.55
C PHE A 463 28.47 22.64 50.85
N PRO A 464 29.58 22.86 50.08
CA PRO A 464 30.34 21.82 49.33
C PRO A 464 31.87 21.79 49.73
N PRO A 465 32.91 21.43 48.91
CA PRO A 465 33.04 20.69 47.62
C PRO A 465 34.18 19.60 47.55
N GLY A 466 34.23 18.81 46.46
CA GLY A 466 35.46 18.12 45.94
C GLY A 466 35.77 16.71 46.48
N VAL A 467 36.74 15.90 45.98
CA VAL A 467 37.58 15.88 44.75
C VAL A 467 38.02 14.41 44.45
N TYR A 468 38.48 14.09 43.22
CA TYR A 468 39.28 12.90 42.84
C TYR A 468 38.57 11.51 42.78
N ARG A 469 38.99 10.52 41.95
CA ARG A 469 39.97 10.45 40.84
C ARG A 469 39.57 9.34 39.85
N GLY A 470 39.66 9.58 38.54
CA GLY A 470 39.63 8.52 37.51
C GLY A 470 41.05 8.14 37.03
N PRO A 471 41.31 6.89 36.59
CA PRO A 471 42.60 6.47 36.02
C PRO A 471 42.83 7.05 34.61
N ALA A 472 44.10 7.10 34.20
CA ALA A 472 44.56 7.94 33.09
C ALA A 472 44.61 7.25 31.71
N ALA A 473 44.65 8.07 30.65
CA ALA A 473 44.84 7.63 29.27
C ALA A 473 46.32 7.41 28.90
N PHE A 474 46.57 6.58 27.89
CA PHE A 474 47.84 6.57 27.17
C PHE A 474 47.86 7.68 26.12
N ALA A 475 48.94 8.46 26.08
CA ALA A 475 49.14 9.56 25.13
C ALA A 475 50.23 9.25 24.10
N VAL A 476 50.09 9.78 22.89
CA VAL A 476 51.12 9.74 21.83
C VAL A 476 51.89 11.09 21.82
N PRO A 477 53.23 11.12 21.72
CA PRO A 477 54.00 12.36 21.86
C PRO A 477 53.91 13.32 20.66
N ARG A 478 54.19 14.61 20.90
CA ARG A 478 54.23 15.66 19.86
C ARG A 478 55.27 16.74 20.19
N PHE A 479 56.42 16.76 19.49
CA PHE A 479 57.44 17.83 19.46
C PHE A 479 58.43 17.53 18.30
N PRO A 480 59.36 18.44 17.93
CA PRO A 480 59.16 19.82 17.46
C PRO A 480 59.80 20.05 16.06
N GLY A 481 59.52 21.19 15.41
CA GLY A 481 60.14 21.55 14.11
C GLY A 481 61.10 22.76 14.18
N PRO A 482 62.15 22.83 13.34
CA PRO A 482 62.93 24.05 13.15
C PRO A 482 63.11 24.53 11.68
N ARG A 483 62.53 25.71 11.39
CA ARG A 483 63.13 26.86 10.67
C ARG A 483 63.98 26.62 9.39
N GLY A 484 63.31 26.64 8.23
CA GLY A 484 63.38 27.73 7.23
C GLY A 484 64.65 28.02 6.39
N ARG A 485 64.43 28.29 5.09
CA ARG A 485 65.24 29.20 4.22
C ARG A 485 64.42 29.73 3.03
N GLN A 486 64.67 30.98 2.66
CA GLN A 486 64.31 31.71 1.42
C GLN A 486 65.57 32.51 1.00
N PRO A 487 65.61 33.26 -0.13
CA PRO A 487 64.70 33.36 -1.28
C PRO A 487 65.41 33.15 -2.65
N ARG A 488 64.67 33.22 -3.79
CA ARG A 488 65.02 34.06 -4.97
C ARG A 488 63.96 34.02 -6.10
N LYS A 489 63.71 35.21 -6.69
CA LYS A 489 63.34 35.48 -8.11
C LYS A 489 64.60 36.12 -8.79
N PRO A 490 64.62 36.65 -10.04
CA PRO A 490 63.65 36.64 -11.15
C PRO A 490 64.23 36.32 -12.56
N ALA A 491 63.37 36.13 -13.57
CA ALA A 491 63.48 36.53 -14.99
C ALA A 491 62.18 36.05 -15.71
N GLN A 492 61.49 36.69 -16.67
CA GLN A 492 61.74 37.70 -17.72
C GLN A 492 62.45 37.24 -19.02
N GLY A 493 61.63 37.08 -20.06
CA GLY A 493 61.97 36.94 -21.49
C GLY A 493 60.67 36.62 -22.26
N LYS A 494 59.97 37.59 -22.87
CA LYS A 494 60.23 38.30 -24.15
C LYS A 494 59.92 37.48 -25.41
N LYS A 495 58.87 37.94 -26.12
CA LYS A 495 58.80 38.13 -27.60
C LYS A 495 58.84 36.86 -28.48
N GLU A 496 58.37 36.89 -29.74
CA GLU A 496 57.84 37.99 -30.55
C GLU A 496 56.63 37.56 -31.43
N LYS A 497 56.05 38.55 -32.13
CA LYS A 497 54.93 38.51 -33.07
C LYS A 497 55.08 37.53 -34.24
N GLY A 498 53.94 37.14 -34.83
CA GLY A 498 53.80 36.76 -36.24
C GLY A 498 52.44 37.22 -36.78
N GLU A 499 52.42 38.30 -37.56
CA GLU A 499 51.20 38.83 -38.20
C GLU A 499 51.12 38.37 -39.66
N THR A 500 49.93 37.98 -40.16
CA THR A 500 49.51 38.35 -41.54
C THR A 500 47.99 38.17 -41.75
N LYS A 501 47.45 38.84 -42.78
CA LYS A 501 46.02 38.93 -43.11
C LYS A 501 45.68 38.19 -44.40
N MET A 502 44.44 37.72 -44.49
CA MET A 502 43.55 37.83 -45.66
C MET A 502 42.10 37.66 -45.12
N LYS A 503 41.04 38.44 -45.43
CA LYS A 503 40.58 39.20 -46.63
C LYS A 503 40.39 38.31 -47.87
N GLU A 504 39.27 38.33 -48.61
CA GLU A 504 37.98 39.05 -48.54
C GLU A 504 36.93 38.17 -49.25
N SER A 505 35.64 38.16 -48.87
CA SER A 505 34.55 38.98 -49.46
C SER A 505 33.23 38.61 -48.73
N ARG A 506 32.22 39.46 -48.48
CA ARG A 506 31.38 40.29 -49.40
C ARG A 506 30.58 39.44 -50.41
N SER A 507 29.29 39.70 -50.67
CA SER A 507 28.47 40.89 -50.31
C SER A 507 26.95 40.66 -50.49
N VAL A 508 26.12 41.42 -49.75
CA VAL A 508 24.75 41.99 -50.06
C VAL A 508 23.66 41.14 -50.76
N GLU A 509 22.34 41.31 -50.60
CA GLU A 509 21.43 42.18 -49.82
C GLU A 509 20.04 41.46 -49.71
N ASN A 510 18.84 42.00 -49.38
CA ASN A 510 18.32 43.37 -49.26
C ASN A 510 17.21 43.50 -48.17
N LEU A 511 16.47 44.61 -48.21
CA LEU A 511 15.45 45.10 -47.28
C LEU A 511 14.00 44.71 -47.62
N LEU A 512 13.12 44.70 -46.60
CA LEU A 512 12.00 45.65 -46.38
C LEU A 512 11.10 45.09 -45.23
N ASN A 513 11.00 45.61 -43.98
CA ASN A 513 10.84 46.97 -43.40
C ASN A 513 9.35 47.32 -43.07
N VAL A 514 9.14 48.30 -42.18
CA VAL A 514 7.90 49.10 -41.93
C VAL A 514 7.04 48.75 -40.69
N ASN A 515 7.37 49.41 -39.55
CA ASN A 515 6.47 50.10 -38.59
C ASN A 515 5.54 49.28 -37.62
N LYS A 516 5.11 49.78 -36.43
CA LYS A 516 5.41 51.01 -35.61
C LYS A 516 4.82 50.90 -34.17
N ARG A 517 5.53 51.46 -33.16
CA ARG A 517 4.99 52.25 -31.99
C ARG A 517 4.01 51.53 -31.01
N ASP A 518 3.57 52.02 -29.83
CA ASP A 518 3.91 53.11 -28.86
C ASP A 518 3.10 52.86 -27.54
N GLN A 519 3.33 53.46 -26.35
CA GLN A 519 4.44 54.27 -25.80
C GLN A 519 4.46 54.24 -24.24
N SER A 520 5.53 53.71 -23.62
CA SER A 520 6.15 54.24 -22.37
C SER A 520 5.41 54.29 -20.98
N ARG A 521 6.22 54.41 -19.91
CA ARG A 521 5.90 54.81 -18.50
C ARG A 521 5.11 53.78 -17.65
N GLY A 522 5.47 53.45 -16.40
CA GLY A 522 6.74 53.62 -15.67
C GLY A 522 6.70 54.47 -14.38
N ARG A 523 6.61 53.82 -13.21
CA ARG A 523 7.22 54.25 -11.93
C ARG A 523 7.12 53.15 -10.85
N THR A 524 8.14 53.04 -10.00
CA THR A 524 8.12 52.34 -8.69
C THR A 524 7.58 53.28 -7.58
N PRO A 525 7.27 52.75 -6.39
CA PRO A 525 8.27 52.86 -5.31
C PRO A 525 8.38 51.63 -4.38
N GLU A 526 9.32 51.72 -3.44
CA GLU A 526 9.72 50.75 -2.41
C GLU A 526 8.76 50.77 -1.17
N GLN A 527 8.89 50.02 -0.05
CA GLN A 527 10.03 49.26 0.52
C GLN A 527 9.60 48.28 1.67
N LYS A 528 10.36 47.17 1.84
CA LYS A 528 10.70 46.47 3.13
C LYS A 528 9.64 45.60 3.91
N PRO A 529 10.04 44.77 4.92
CA PRO A 529 9.72 43.31 4.88
C PRO A 529 9.28 42.61 6.20
N THR A 530 8.91 41.32 6.11
CA THR A 530 9.02 40.34 7.23
C THR A 530 9.10 38.88 6.75
N GLU A 531 10.13 38.19 7.24
CA GLU A 531 10.19 36.80 7.75
C GLU A 531 9.49 35.63 7.01
N ASP A 532 10.30 34.89 6.26
CA ASP A 532 10.54 33.44 6.34
C ASP A 532 9.35 32.45 6.39
N GLN A 533 9.10 31.82 5.24
CA GLN A 533 8.70 30.41 5.17
C GLN A 533 9.62 29.66 4.18
N GLU A 534 10.10 28.48 4.59
CA GLU A 534 11.07 27.69 3.81
C GLU A 534 10.46 27.24 2.48
N THR A 535 11.03 27.73 1.37
CA THR A 535 10.52 27.47 0.02
C THR A 535 11.37 26.44 -0.72
N LEU A 536 10.70 25.39 -1.20
CA LEU A 536 11.03 24.57 -2.38
C LEU A 536 12.48 24.64 -2.87
N ASN A 537 13.34 23.74 -2.36
CA ASN A 537 14.70 23.55 -2.87
C ASN A 537 14.70 22.89 -4.27
N VAL A 538 14.47 23.70 -5.29
CA VAL A 538 14.77 23.40 -6.70
C VAL A 538 15.73 24.49 -7.20
N PRO A 539 16.99 24.18 -7.53
CA PRO A 539 17.91 25.16 -8.10
C PRO A 539 17.35 25.76 -9.39
N PRO A 540 17.31 27.09 -9.54
CA PRO A 540 16.68 27.76 -10.69
C PRO A 540 17.48 27.63 -12.01
N SER A 541 18.51 26.79 -12.06
CA SER A 541 19.49 26.66 -13.14
C SER A 541 19.22 25.54 -14.14
N ILE A 542 18.32 24.58 -13.85
CA ILE A 542 18.10 23.39 -14.71
C ILE A 542 16.61 23.11 -14.97
N THR A 543 15.89 24.11 -15.48
CA THR A 543 14.46 23.99 -15.89
C THR A 543 14.25 23.97 -17.41
N SER A 544 15.30 24.20 -18.21
CA SER A 544 15.24 24.17 -19.67
C SER A 544 15.70 22.79 -20.22
N PRO A 545 15.11 22.30 -21.33
CA PRO A 545 15.61 21.11 -22.02
C PRO A 545 17.04 21.33 -22.54
N VAL A 546 17.92 20.37 -22.25
CA VAL A 546 19.34 20.38 -22.63
C VAL A 546 19.54 19.58 -23.92
N ASP A 547 20.52 19.94 -24.75
CA ASP A 547 20.92 19.08 -25.86
C ASP A 547 21.54 17.79 -25.31
N ARG A 548 21.10 16.65 -25.83
CA ARG A 548 21.63 15.34 -25.45
C ARG A 548 23.15 15.24 -25.69
N HIS A 549 23.69 15.92 -26.71
CA HIS A 549 25.12 15.95 -26.99
C HIS A 549 25.93 16.61 -25.84
N GLU A 550 25.37 17.63 -25.18
CA GLU A 550 26.01 18.29 -24.02
C GLU A 550 26.04 17.40 -22.77
N LEU A 551 25.21 16.36 -22.70
CA LEU A 551 25.27 15.34 -21.65
C LEU A 551 26.22 14.19 -22.02
N LEU A 552 26.25 13.81 -23.30
CA LEU A 552 27.10 12.73 -23.82
C LEU A 552 28.61 13.03 -23.67
N GLN A 553 29.04 14.29 -23.60
CA GLN A 553 30.45 14.63 -23.28
C GLN A 553 30.90 14.14 -21.88
N TYR A 554 29.97 13.79 -20.99
CA TYR A 554 30.24 13.19 -19.67
C TYR A 554 29.90 11.68 -19.61
N ALA A 555 29.58 11.07 -20.77
CA ALA A 555 29.13 9.68 -20.86
C ALA A 555 30.13 8.72 -20.22
N THR A 556 29.63 7.86 -19.33
CA THR A 556 30.42 6.88 -18.61
C THR A 556 29.88 5.48 -18.86
N VAL A 557 30.71 4.61 -19.42
CA VAL A 557 30.42 3.17 -19.53
C VAL A 557 30.29 2.57 -18.13
N LEU A 558 29.19 1.86 -17.90
CA LEU A 558 28.83 1.21 -16.64
C LEU A 558 28.53 -0.28 -16.85
N THR A 559 28.80 -1.07 -15.82
CA THR A 559 28.36 -2.47 -15.68
C THR A 559 27.85 -2.70 -14.28
N LEU A 560 26.96 -3.68 -14.10
CA LEU A 560 26.31 -4.05 -12.86
C LEU A 560 27.18 -5.03 -12.05
N ASP A 561 27.24 -4.91 -10.73
CA ASP A 561 28.08 -5.76 -9.88
C ASP A 561 27.32 -7.03 -9.41
N PRO A 562 27.66 -8.23 -9.93
CA PRO A 562 27.04 -9.48 -9.50
C PRO A 562 27.32 -9.86 -8.04
N LYS A 563 28.22 -9.16 -7.33
CA LYS A 563 28.42 -9.30 -5.88
C LYS A 563 27.37 -8.54 -5.07
N THR A 564 26.71 -7.54 -5.65
CA THR A 564 25.65 -6.78 -4.99
C THR A 564 24.25 -7.28 -5.33
N ALA A 565 24.04 -7.78 -6.56
CA ALA A 565 22.74 -8.19 -7.08
C ALA A 565 21.95 -9.12 -6.14
N HIS A 566 20.71 -8.77 -5.82
CA HIS A 566 19.81 -9.66 -5.08
C HIS A 566 19.58 -10.98 -5.83
N ARG A 567 19.29 -12.06 -5.10
CA ARG A 567 19.05 -13.39 -5.67
C ARG A 567 17.96 -13.46 -6.75
N ARG A 568 16.98 -12.55 -6.77
CA ARG A 568 15.96 -12.49 -7.83
C ARG A 568 16.30 -11.58 -9.01
N VAL A 569 17.50 -10.98 -9.06
CA VAL A 569 17.95 -10.10 -10.14
C VAL A 569 18.92 -10.87 -11.04
N LYS A 570 18.46 -11.28 -12.22
CA LYS A 570 19.31 -11.83 -13.29
C LYS A 570 20.09 -10.69 -13.95
N LEU A 571 21.37 -10.89 -14.20
CA LEU A 571 22.19 -9.99 -15.03
C LEU A 571 22.43 -10.61 -16.41
N SER A 572 22.42 -9.78 -17.45
CA SER A 572 22.60 -10.17 -18.87
C SER A 572 23.35 -9.08 -19.67
N ASP A 573 23.58 -9.31 -20.97
CA ASP A 573 24.35 -8.46 -21.91
C ASP A 573 25.64 -7.90 -21.29
N ASP A 574 26.62 -8.76 -21.03
CA ASP A 574 27.92 -8.41 -20.42
C ASP A 574 27.82 -7.57 -19.13
N LEU A 575 26.83 -7.90 -18.30
CA LEU A 575 26.46 -7.19 -17.06
C LEU A 575 25.93 -5.76 -17.29
N THR A 576 25.39 -5.44 -18.46
CA THR A 576 24.73 -4.16 -18.75
C THR A 576 23.21 -4.20 -18.62
N GLU A 577 22.59 -5.39 -18.66
CA GLU A 577 21.15 -5.60 -18.44
C GLU A 577 20.86 -6.24 -17.07
N ALA A 578 19.74 -5.87 -16.45
CA ALA A 578 19.16 -6.57 -15.32
C ALA A 578 17.65 -6.82 -15.49
N SER A 579 17.19 -8.00 -15.06
CA SER A 579 15.78 -8.45 -15.10
C SER A 579 15.40 -9.21 -13.83
N VAL A 580 14.11 -9.28 -13.51
CA VAL A 580 13.62 -10.07 -12.37
C VAL A 580 13.32 -11.51 -12.81
N MET A 581 13.75 -12.48 -12.00
CA MET A 581 13.46 -13.90 -12.18
C MET A 581 12.69 -14.50 -10.99
N ASP A 582 11.87 -15.51 -11.27
CA ASP A 582 11.01 -16.16 -10.28
C ASP A 582 11.78 -17.23 -9.48
N MET A 583 12.63 -18.02 -10.14
CA MET A 583 13.61 -18.88 -9.46
C MET A 583 14.84 -18.06 -9.04
N PRO A 584 15.45 -18.29 -7.87
CA PRO A 584 16.67 -17.59 -7.46
C PRO A 584 17.88 -17.86 -8.35
N ALA A 585 18.60 -16.80 -8.73
CA ALA A 585 19.94 -16.87 -9.32
C ALA A 585 20.94 -17.49 -8.35
N ASN A 586 21.79 -18.38 -8.86
CA ASN A 586 22.83 -19.08 -8.08
C ASN A 586 24.09 -18.23 -7.88
N TYR A 587 23.94 -17.04 -7.28
CA TYR A 587 25.08 -16.22 -6.88
C TYR A 587 25.63 -16.64 -5.51
N PRO A 588 26.96 -16.61 -5.28
CA PRO A 588 27.55 -16.82 -3.96
C PRO A 588 27.10 -15.76 -2.95
N ASP A 589 26.79 -16.17 -1.72
CA ASP A 589 26.46 -15.23 -0.64
C ASP A 589 27.67 -14.41 -0.17
N GLY A 590 27.43 -13.18 0.27
CA GLY A 590 28.46 -12.28 0.76
C GLY A 590 27.88 -10.99 1.35
N PRO A 591 28.68 -10.22 2.10
CA PRO A 591 28.21 -9.03 2.85
C PRO A 591 27.76 -7.88 1.94
N ALA A 592 28.24 -7.81 0.70
CA ALA A 592 27.86 -6.80 -0.28
C ALA A 592 26.50 -7.08 -0.96
N ARG A 593 25.96 -8.30 -0.83
CA ARG A 593 24.76 -8.74 -1.55
C ARG A 593 23.49 -8.24 -0.86
N PHE A 594 22.59 -7.62 -1.64
CA PHE A 594 21.24 -7.31 -1.17
C PHE A 594 20.49 -8.59 -0.84
N SER A 595 19.90 -8.69 0.37
CA SER A 595 19.27 -9.93 0.86
C SER A 595 17.74 -9.85 1.06
N VAL A 596 17.12 -8.70 0.80
CA VAL A 596 15.68 -8.46 1.02
C VAL A 596 15.02 -7.83 -0.20
N CYS A 597 15.63 -6.80 -0.76
CA CYS A 597 15.07 -6.03 -1.87
C CYS A 597 15.76 -6.40 -3.19
N SER A 598 14.99 -6.58 -4.27
CA SER A 598 15.50 -6.86 -5.63
C SER A 598 16.25 -5.67 -6.23
N GLN A 599 17.51 -5.53 -5.83
CA GLN A 599 18.36 -4.38 -6.14
C GLN A 599 19.75 -4.83 -6.60
N VAL A 600 20.45 -3.94 -7.31
CA VAL A 600 21.83 -4.10 -7.76
C VAL A 600 22.52 -2.72 -7.86
N LEU A 601 23.83 -2.66 -7.61
CA LEU A 601 24.65 -1.48 -7.87
C LEU A 601 25.47 -1.67 -9.14
N ALA A 602 25.90 -0.57 -9.76
CA ALA A 602 26.99 -0.61 -10.73
C ALA A 602 28.35 -0.89 -10.05
N SER A 603 29.27 -1.48 -10.81
CA SER A 603 30.64 -1.83 -10.38
C SER A 603 31.54 -0.61 -10.16
N LYS A 604 31.18 0.54 -10.75
CA LYS A 604 31.92 1.80 -10.68
C LYS A 604 31.14 2.81 -9.84
N GLY A 605 31.84 3.54 -8.98
CA GLY A 605 31.30 4.68 -8.22
C GLY A 605 32.13 5.95 -8.43
N PHE A 606 31.53 7.09 -8.12
CA PHE A 606 32.00 8.42 -8.47
C PHE A 606 32.17 9.30 -7.22
N SER A 607 33.24 10.08 -7.17
CA SER A 607 33.55 10.98 -6.03
C SER A 607 34.10 12.34 -6.44
N ARG A 608 34.35 12.58 -7.74
CA ARG A 608 34.90 13.81 -8.32
C ARG A 608 34.48 13.92 -9.78
N GLY A 609 34.32 15.14 -10.29
CA GLY A 609 33.93 15.40 -11.68
C GLY A 609 32.47 15.08 -12.01
N ARG A 610 32.13 15.16 -13.31
CA ARG A 610 30.80 14.92 -13.85
C ARG A 610 30.71 13.57 -14.57
N HIS A 611 29.61 12.86 -14.37
CA HIS A 611 29.35 11.54 -14.95
C HIS A 611 27.90 11.40 -15.41
N TYR A 612 27.73 11.00 -16.67
CA TYR A 612 26.42 10.78 -17.29
C TYR A 612 26.23 9.33 -17.74
N TRP A 613 25.02 8.81 -17.61
CA TRP A 613 24.60 7.54 -18.22
C TRP A 613 23.10 7.55 -18.55
N GLU A 614 22.68 6.68 -19.47
CA GLU A 614 21.28 6.44 -19.79
C GLU A 614 20.87 5.01 -19.40
N VAL A 615 19.63 4.87 -18.94
CA VAL A 615 18.97 3.61 -18.64
C VAL A 615 17.75 3.48 -19.54
N GLN A 616 17.71 2.44 -20.36
CA GLN A 616 16.54 2.01 -21.10
C GLN A 616 15.71 1.06 -20.21
N MET A 617 14.41 1.27 -20.12
CA MET A 617 13.46 0.41 -19.43
C MET A 617 12.56 -0.30 -20.46
N SER A 618 12.22 -1.57 -20.23
CA SER A 618 11.21 -2.29 -21.02
C SER A 618 9.78 -2.08 -20.51
N SER A 619 9.62 -1.72 -19.23
CA SER A 619 8.36 -1.40 -18.56
C SER A 619 8.64 -0.46 -17.39
N ASN A 620 7.86 0.60 -17.24
CA ASN A 620 7.95 1.55 -16.13
C ASN A 620 7.05 1.15 -14.93
N ASN A 621 6.85 -0.14 -14.70
CA ASN A 621 6.06 -0.66 -13.57
C ASN A 621 6.96 -1.35 -12.55
N PHE A 622 7.13 -0.74 -11.38
CA PHE A 622 7.94 -1.26 -10.26
C PHE A 622 9.44 -1.35 -10.61
N VAL A 623 9.98 -0.19 -11.01
CA VAL A 623 11.39 0.05 -11.31
C VAL A 623 11.85 1.31 -10.55
N GLY A 624 13.10 1.33 -10.09
CA GLY A 624 13.72 2.49 -9.45
C GLY A 624 15.15 2.69 -9.92
N ILE A 625 15.52 3.94 -10.19
CA ILE A 625 16.83 4.36 -10.70
C ILE A 625 17.39 5.42 -9.75
N GLY A 626 18.63 5.27 -9.32
CA GLY A 626 19.20 6.15 -8.30
C GLY A 626 20.68 5.99 -8.03
N LEU A 627 21.07 6.42 -6.83
CA LEU A 627 22.42 6.44 -6.29
C LEU A 627 22.42 5.84 -4.88
N SER A 628 23.54 5.23 -4.49
CA SER A 628 23.75 4.69 -3.13
C SER A 628 25.23 4.84 -2.74
N TYR A 629 25.52 5.15 -1.47
CA TYR A 629 26.87 4.97 -0.95
C TYR A 629 27.22 3.49 -0.78
N LYS A 630 28.52 3.17 -0.91
CA LYS A 630 29.01 1.80 -0.68
C LYS A 630 28.78 1.32 0.76
N SER A 631 28.73 2.24 1.73
CA SER A 631 28.42 1.98 3.13
C SER A 631 26.97 1.56 3.41
N MET A 632 26.02 1.82 2.50
CA MET A 632 24.60 1.55 2.74
C MET A 632 24.35 0.07 3.07
N ASP A 633 23.48 -0.19 4.05
CA ASP A 633 23.10 -1.54 4.44
C ASP A 633 22.56 -2.36 3.25
N ARG A 634 22.87 -3.66 3.26
CA ARG A 634 22.45 -4.64 2.23
C ARG A 634 21.43 -5.64 2.76
N LYS A 635 21.06 -5.55 4.04
CA LYS A 635 20.17 -6.46 4.76
C LYS A 635 19.07 -5.68 5.48
N GLY A 636 17.94 -6.34 5.76
CA GLY A 636 16.78 -5.73 6.41
C GLY A 636 16.02 -4.73 5.53
N PRO A 637 14.85 -4.22 5.99
CA PRO A 637 14.01 -3.30 5.21
C PRO A 637 14.69 -1.96 4.88
N THR A 638 15.57 -1.48 5.76
CA THR A 638 16.35 -0.23 5.60
C THR A 638 17.31 -0.26 4.41
N SER A 639 17.66 -1.45 3.87
CA SER A 639 18.47 -1.59 2.66
C SER A 639 17.76 -1.17 1.36
N ARG A 640 16.47 -0.82 1.43
CA ARG A 640 15.67 -0.32 0.30
C ARG A 640 16.11 1.08 -0.14
N LEU A 641 16.37 1.27 -1.43
CA LEU A 641 16.75 2.58 -1.99
C LEU A 641 15.72 3.67 -1.67
N GLY A 642 16.24 4.86 -1.33
CA GLY A 642 15.46 6.04 -0.92
C GLY A 642 14.85 5.95 0.48
N ARG A 643 14.93 4.80 1.16
CA ARG A 643 14.38 4.59 2.52
C ARG A 643 15.44 4.67 3.62
N ASN A 644 16.54 5.35 3.31
CA ASN A 644 17.66 5.67 4.20
C ASN A 644 18.35 6.96 3.72
N ASP A 645 19.24 7.50 4.55
CA ASP A 645 20.06 8.70 4.34
C ASP A 645 21.24 8.48 3.38
N GLN A 646 21.49 7.24 2.93
CA GLN A 646 22.64 6.85 2.10
C GLN A 646 22.25 6.47 0.67
N SER A 647 21.03 6.82 0.25
CA SER A 647 20.55 6.63 -1.12
C SER A 647 19.52 7.67 -1.55
N TRP A 648 19.47 7.90 -2.86
CA TRP A 648 18.58 8.84 -3.56
C TRP A 648 18.08 8.13 -4.81
N CYS A 649 16.77 8.08 -5.05
CA CYS A 649 16.24 7.44 -6.26
C CYS A 649 14.93 8.03 -6.75
N VAL A 650 14.70 7.98 -8.05
CA VAL A 650 13.37 8.10 -8.65
C VAL A 650 12.77 6.71 -8.81
N GLU A 651 11.49 6.55 -8.50
CA GLU A 651 10.82 5.27 -8.37
C GLU A 651 9.42 5.31 -9.00
N TRP A 652 9.15 4.34 -9.89
CA TRP A 652 7.82 4.10 -10.44
C TRP A 652 7.10 3.02 -9.64
N PHE A 653 5.97 3.36 -9.02
CA PHE A 653 5.10 2.42 -8.31
C PHE A 653 3.66 2.58 -8.83
N THR A 654 3.10 1.55 -9.46
CA THR A 654 1.76 1.61 -10.08
C THR A 654 1.53 2.87 -10.94
N LEU A 655 2.46 3.17 -11.86
CA LEU A 655 2.50 4.37 -12.74
C LEU A 655 2.65 5.74 -12.05
N LYS A 656 2.63 5.82 -10.71
CA LYS A 656 3.06 7.01 -9.95
C LYS A 656 4.59 7.08 -9.98
N LEU A 657 5.13 8.23 -10.35
CA LEU A 657 6.56 8.54 -10.24
C LEU A 657 6.80 9.38 -8.98
N SER A 658 7.76 8.98 -8.17
CA SER A 658 8.18 9.73 -6.97
C SER A 658 9.70 9.71 -6.83
N ALA A 659 10.28 10.83 -6.39
CA ALA A 659 11.62 10.86 -5.83
C ALA A 659 11.59 10.44 -4.35
N TRP A 660 12.63 9.72 -3.92
CA TRP A 660 12.78 9.21 -2.55
C TRP A 660 14.21 9.41 -2.03
N HIS A 661 14.31 9.92 -0.82
CA HIS A 661 15.54 10.01 -0.02
C HIS A 661 15.16 10.07 1.48
N ALA A 662 15.95 9.47 2.37
CA ALA A 662 15.74 9.49 3.82
C ALA A 662 14.32 9.07 4.27
N ASN A 663 13.67 8.17 3.53
CA ASN A 663 12.28 7.73 3.71
C ASN A 663 11.21 8.83 3.48
N SER A 664 11.59 9.99 2.96
CA SER A 664 10.67 11.02 2.45
C SER A 664 10.27 10.73 1.00
N GLU A 665 9.01 10.99 0.64
CA GLU A 665 8.50 10.92 -0.73
C GLU A 665 8.27 12.33 -1.29
N THR A 666 8.78 12.60 -2.49
CA THR A 666 8.37 13.75 -3.31
C THR A 666 7.70 13.23 -4.56
N VAL A 667 6.40 13.45 -4.70
CA VAL A 667 5.64 13.02 -5.89
C VAL A 667 6.01 13.90 -7.08
N LEU A 668 6.26 13.29 -8.23
CA LEU A 668 6.64 13.96 -9.47
C LEU A 668 5.55 13.83 -10.54
N GLU A 669 5.64 14.63 -11.60
CA GLU A 669 4.77 14.50 -12.76
C GLU A 669 4.95 13.13 -13.44
N SER A 670 3.87 12.56 -13.98
CA SER A 670 3.91 11.22 -14.56
C SER A 670 4.59 11.23 -15.93
N LEU A 671 5.77 10.62 -16.01
CA LEU A 671 6.54 10.50 -17.24
C LEU A 671 6.27 9.18 -17.98
N SER A 672 5.93 9.29 -19.26
CA SER A 672 5.82 8.19 -20.22
C SER A 672 7.16 7.83 -20.89
N ALA A 673 8.29 8.21 -20.29
CA ALA A 673 9.62 7.95 -20.79
C ALA A 673 10.04 6.49 -20.55
N ASP A 674 10.47 5.83 -21.61
CA ASP A 674 11.13 4.53 -21.60
C ASP A 674 12.64 4.65 -21.33
N ARG A 675 13.23 5.83 -21.57
CA ARG A 675 14.66 6.12 -21.36
C ARG A 675 14.89 7.27 -20.38
N ILE A 676 15.70 7.01 -19.37
CA ILE A 676 16.07 7.95 -18.30
C ILE A 676 17.57 8.20 -18.33
N GLY A 677 17.97 9.46 -18.48
CA GLY A 677 19.34 9.91 -18.30
C GLY A 677 19.59 10.34 -16.86
N VAL A 678 20.78 10.10 -16.33
CA VAL A 678 21.22 10.57 -15.01
C VAL A 678 22.57 11.25 -15.15
N LEU A 679 22.64 12.53 -14.77
CA LEU A 679 23.89 13.28 -14.62
C LEU A 679 24.19 13.40 -13.12
N VAL A 680 25.39 13.01 -12.71
CA VAL A 680 25.94 13.31 -11.38
C VAL A 680 27.07 14.31 -11.53
N ASP A 681 26.98 15.40 -10.78
CA ASP A 681 28.09 16.32 -10.54
C ASP A 681 28.59 16.13 -9.11
N CYS A 682 29.80 15.56 -8.97
CA CYS A 682 30.41 15.35 -7.66
C CYS A 682 31.09 16.60 -7.08
N GLU A 683 31.18 17.70 -7.83
CA GLU A 683 31.83 18.95 -7.39
C GLU A 683 30.78 19.97 -6.93
N GLU A 684 29.66 20.09 -7.64
CA GLU A 684 28.46 20.82 -7.20
C GLU A 684 27.58 20.02 -6.20
N GLY A 685 27.78 18.71 -6.09
CA GLY A 685 26.98 17.85 -5.22
C GLY A 685 25.53 17.70 -5.70
N THR A 686 25.34 17.38 -6.99
CA THR A 686 24.00 17.24 -7.59
C THR A 686 23.81 15.94 -8.35
N ALA A 687 22.57 15.47 -8.42
CA ALA A 687 22.16 14.34 -9.24
C ALA A 687 20.85 14.67 -9.98
N THR A 688 20.95 15.00 -11.26
CA THR A 688 19.82 15.40 -12.12
C THR A 688 19.36 14.24 -12.99
N PHE A 689 18.05 14.04 -13.04
CA PHE A 689 17.36 13.00 -13.79
C PHE A 689 16.64 13.64 -14.98
N TYR A 690 16.82 13.02 -16.16
CA TYR A 690 16.34 13.52 -17.44
C TYR A 690 15.45 12.50 -18.14
N SER A 691 14.34 12.97 -18.70
CA SER A 691 13.53 12.24 -19.68
C SER A 691 14.16 12.43 -21.06
N ILE A 692 14.57 11.33 -21.71
CA ILE A 692 15.35 11.37 -22.96
C ILE A 692 14.45 11.09 -24.15
N GLY A 693 14.16 12.13 -24.93
CA GLY A 693 13.54 12.05 -26.25
C GLY A 693 14.45 12.71 -27.30
N GLU A 694 13.87 13.54 -28.17
CA GLU A 694 14.63 14.42 -29.08
C GLU A 694 15.55 15.41 -28.32
N LYS A 695 15.20 15.72 -27.07
CA LYS A 695 16.00 16.52 -26.13
C LYS A 695 16.04 15.82 -24.76
N ALA A 696 17.01 16.21 -23.93
CA ALA A 696 17.09 15.76 -22.54
C ALA A 696 16.32 16.73 -21.65
N ASN A 697 15.13 16.33 -21.18
CA ASN A 697 14.26 17.16 -20.37
C ASN A 697 14.49 16.88 -18.88
N PRO A 698 15.07 17.81 -18.10
CA PRO A 698 15.25 17.61 -16.66
C PRO A 698 13.89 17.52 -15.96
N PHE A 699 13.74 16.59 -15.00
CA PHE A 699 12.48 16.43 -14.25
C PHE A 699 12.65 16.32 -12.73
N HIS A 700 13.85 15.98 -12.25
CA HIS A 700 14.17 16.02 -10.83
C HIS A 700 15.67 16.22 -10.63
N THR A 701 16.06 16.92 -9.55
CA THR A 701 17.45 17.03 -9.11
C THR A 701 17.52 16.87 -7.59
N PHE A 702 18.32 15.92 -7.12
CA PHE A 702 18.76 15.91 -5.73
C PHE A 702 19.97 16.84 -5.58
N VAL A 703 19.97 17.68 -4.56
CA VAL A 703 21.11 18.50 -4.15
C VAL A 703 21.62 17.97 -2.82
N PHE A 704 22.82 17.39 -2.80
CA PHE A 704 23.44 16.83 -1.60
C PHE A 704 24.97 16.82 -1.73
N PRO A 705 25.73 17.38 -0.77
CA PRO A 705 27.19 17.33 -0.79
C PRO A 705 27.69 15.89 -0.53
N PHE A 706 28.04 15.17 -1.59
CA PHE A 706 28.38 13.74 -1.50
C PHE A 706 29.62 13.50 -0.63
N THR A 707 29.42 12.91 0.55
CA THR A 707 30.47 12.68 1.57
C THR A 707 31.30 11.43 1.30
N GLN A 708 30.86 10.59 0.37
CA GLN A 708 31.53 9.36 -0.08
C GLN A 708 31.31 9.17 -1.58
N ALA A 709 32.02 8.19 -2.16
CA ALA A 709 31.76 7.79 -3.55
C ALA A 709 30.33 7.23 -3.72
N VAL A 710 29.53 7.84 -4.60
CA VAL A 710 28.20 7.38 -4.98
C VAL A 710 28.26 6.35 -6.11
N TYR A 711 27.45 5.30 -5.99
CA TYR A 711 27.35 4.23 -6.98
C TYR A 711 25.96 4.28 -7.62
N PRO A 712 25.84 4.23 -8.96
CA PRO A 712 24.56 4.02 -9.64
C PRO A 712 23.87 2.77 -9.06
N ALA A 713 22.60 2.92 -8.73
CA ALA A 713 21.83 1.95 -7.96
C ALA A 713 20.46 1.74 -8.59
N PHE A 714 20.03 0.48 -8.65
CA PHE A 714 18.83 0.08 -9.39
C PHE A 714 17.97 -0.86 -8.57
N TRP A 715 16.65 -0.70 -8.68
CA TRP A 715 15.62 -1.57 -8.12
C TRP A 715 14.69 -2.04 -9.23
N ILE A 716 14.34 -3.33 -9.23
CA ILE A 716 13.42 -3.93 -10.21
C ILE A 716 12.59 -4.98 -9.47
N PHE A 717 11.26 -4.97 -9.62
CA PHE A 717 10.38 -5.90 -8.90
C PHE A 717 9.38 -6.66 -9.78
N SER A 718 8.89 -6.09 -10.88
CA SER A 718 8.04 -6.85 -11.81
C SER A 718 8.87 -7.82 -12.66
N ASN A 719 8.39 -9.04 -12.85
CA ASN A 719 8.95 -10.00 -13.82
C ASN A 719 8.72 -9.58 -15.30
N THR A 720 7.87 -8.58 -15.53
CA THR A 720 7.71 -7.94 -16.85
C THR A 720 8.66 -6.76 -17.09
N SER A 721 9.51 -6.41 -16.11
CA SER A 721 10.41 -5.25 -16.19
C SER A 721 11.88 -5.68 -16.21
N SER A 722 12.60 -5.09 -17.15
CA SER A 722 14.05 -5.11 -17.24
C SER A 722 14.59 -3.69 -17.44
N ILE A 723 15.86 -3.49 -17.09
CA ILE A 723 16.62 -2.28 -17.37
C ILE A 723 17.89 -2.65 -18.14
N ALA A 724 18.28 -1.82 -19.09
CA ALA A 724 19.54 -1.92 -19.81
C ALA A 724 20.30 -0.60 -19.73
N LEU A 725 21.57 -0.67 -19.34
CA LEU A 725 22.51 0.45 -19.40
C LEU A 725 22.85 0.72 -20.87
N CYS A 726 22.53 1.91 -21.37
CA CYS A 726 22.75 2.21 -22.78
C CYS A 726 24.24 2.26 -23.11
N LYS A 727 24.63 1.62 -24.21
CA LYS A 727 25.98 1.70 -24.78
C LYS A 727 26.13 3.06 -25.46
N LEU A 728 26.58 4.06 -24.70
CA LEU A 728 26.77 5.43 -25.15
C LEU A 728 28.07 5.57 -25.95
N SER A 729 27.97 6.04 -27.18
CA SER A 729 29.07 6.67 -27.91
C SER A 729 28.99 8.19 -27.67
N GLY A 730 30.15 8.81 -27.44
CA GLY A 730 30.34 10.26 -27.39
C GLY A 730 31.17 10.72 -28.58
#